data_AF-A0AAU2WU98-F1
#
_entry.id   AF-A0AAU2WU98-F1
#
_cell.length_a   1.000
_cell.length_b   1.000
_cell.length_c   1.000
_cell.angle_alpha   90.00
_cell.angle_beta   90.00
_cell.angle_gamma   90.00
#
_symmetry.space_group_name_H-M   'P 1'
#
loop_
_entity.id
_entity.type
_entity.pdbx_description
1 polymer ?
#
loop_
_entity_poly.entity_id
_entity_poly.type
_entity_poly.pdbx_seq_one_letter_code
_entity_poly.pdbx_strand_id
1 'polypeptide(L)'
;MTAVAGTEVAGTEIAGAEVAGAAVAAADIDGAETPHTAPAAPPGFTVVAPGVQSFVVDLSGRRGLWGVGVPPSGAFDDRSFALANAAVGNPASAAGIEAVLRGPVLRFERRALVCLAGAVDHATLDGRPVVPGRVTVVGPGQVLDLGDTVGPGLRQYLAVGGGIAVPAVLGSRTTFLLGKFGGHEGRALAAGDALSVGSAENLAAPLDVTVLLPRLTDSWELRVVPGPHGAPEHLTDDGLAELFAAEWRVDHRADRTGVRLVGPAPGWAREDGGEAGLHPSNIHDSAYPVGGIMLSGNTPVVVGPDGPSLGGFVVPAVVVRADRWKLAQARPDDRVRLVPVTPREAADANRARDAELADPRAAAAWLEVADGHASDLPPLGAGPERPEPLLDLSASGVRPTLTVRYAGDCHVLVEAGPPKLDLTVRLQIHLLARALAESAAAGITETVEGVRSLLLAFDPEVLDPRDVAETVGAAWITLPDPRGIELPVREVVLPLSLDDPAAHEAMLRYQRGVRPDAPWCPDNVEFIRRVNDLPSREAVFDVVEAATYLVLGLGDVYLGAPVAVPLDPRHRLVTTKYDPARTWTPENAVGIGGVYLCVYGMEGPGGYQLVGRTIPVWRLTGSTDSTDSGEPPWLLRQFDRLRFRPVAPDELLRLRAEVAAGRAGPEIREATLTWDDLTAATSLLDAEQRREAADFTARREAAFAAERERWAAR
;
A
#
# COMPACT_ATOMS: atom_id res chain seq x y z
N MET A 1 28.26 -22.39 -29.75
CA MET A 1 27.67 -22.78 -28.45
C MET A 1 27.58 -21.54 -27.59
N THR A 2 26.54 -20.76 -27.83
CA THR A 2 26.11 -19.60 -27.03
C THR A 2 24.66 -19.40 -27.48
N ALA A 3 23.70 -19.82 -26.65
CA ALA A 3 22.28 -19.72 -26.97
C ALA A 3 21.81 -18.32 -26.57
N VAL A 4 21.31 -17.56 -27.54
CA VAL A 4 20.70 -16.25 -27.35
C VAL A 4 19.26 -16.47 -26.87
N ALA A 5 18.93 -15.93 -25.70
CA ALA A 5 17.61 -15.94 -25.11
C ALA A 5 16.63 -15.11 -25.96
N GLY A 6 15.41 -15.61 -26.08
CA GLY A 6 14.36 -15.08 -26.96
C GLY A 6 13.86 -13.69 -26.56
N THR A 7 13.43 -12.96 -27.57
CA THR A 7 12.83 -11.63 -27.49
C THR A 7 11.38 -11.74 -27.04
N GLU A 8 11.03 -11.19 -25.87
CA GLU A 8 9.64 -11.01 -25.44
C GLU A 8 9.10 -9.67 -25.95
N VAL A 9 8.07 -9.70 -26.79
CA VAL A 9 7.30 -8.52 -27.19
C VAL A 9 5.92 -8.65 -26.57
N ALA A 10 5.63 -7.81 -25.58
CA ALA A 10 4.30 -7.70 -25.01
C ALA A 10 3.51 -6.60 -25.74
N GLY A 11 2.29 -6.93 -26.16
CA GLY A 11 1.27 -5.97 -26.58
C GLY A 11 1.33 -5.52 -28.04
N THR A 12 0.57 -6.19 -28.92
CA THR A 12 -0.15 -5.53 -30.02
C THR A 12 -1.22 -6.47 -30.59
N GLU A 13 -2.50 -6.19 -30.36
CA GLU A 13 -3.57 -6.69 -31.24
C GLU A 13 -3.60 -5.81 -32.48
N ILE A 14 -3.30 -6.39 -33.66
CA ILE A 14 -3.53 -5.74 -34.95
C ILE A 14 -4.91 -6.18 -35.43
N ALA A 15 -5.86 -5.24 -35.46
CA ALA A 15 -7.19 -5.44 -36.02
C ALA A 15 -7.10 -5.72 -37.54
N GLY A 16 -7.58 -6.89 -37.97
CA GLY A 16 -7.68 -7.27 -39.39
C GLY A 16 -8.97 -6.77 -40.03
N ALA A 17 -8.84 -5.95 -41.08
CA ALA A 17 -9.91 -5.66 -42.03
C ALA A 17 -9.48 -6.13 -43.43
N GLU A 18 -10.28 -7.00 -44.04
CA GLU A 18 -10.13 -7.53 -45.39
C GLU A 18 -10.32 -6.43 -46.47
N VAL A 19 -9.41 -6.35 -47.45
CA VAL A 19 -9.74 -6.02 -48.85
C VAL A 19 -8.79 -6.76 -49.80
N ALA A 20 -9.36 -7.51 -50.73
CA ALA A 20 -8.67 -8.23 -51.80
C ALA A 20 -8.26 -7.31 -52.98
N GLY A 21 -7.15 -7.61 -53.67
CA GLY A 21 -6.82 -6.98 -54.96
C GLY A 21 -5.42 -7.22 -55.54
N ALA A 22 -5.30 -8.31 -56.32
CA ALA A 22 -4.37 -8.62 -57.43
C ALA A 22 -3.08 -7.79 -57.72
N ALA A 23 -1.94 -8.49 -57.59
CA ALA A 23 -0.80 -8.68 -58.51
C ALA A 23 -0.22 -7.55 -59.38
N VAL A 24 1.07 -7.24 -59.19
CA VAL A 24 2.11 -7.17 -60.25
C VAL A 24 3.47 -7.60 -59.66
N ALA A 25 4.17 -8.49 -60.35
CA ALA A 25 5.51 -9.00 -60.03
C ALA A 25 6.62 -8.10 -60.57
N ALA A 26 7.74 -7.99 -59.83
CA ALA A 26 9.11 -8.09 -60.39
C ALA A 26 10.21 -7.96 -59.31
N ALA A 27 11.15 -8.92 -59.40
CA ALA A 27 12.59 -8.86 -59.09
C ALA A 27 13.09 -8.98 -57.64
N ASP A 28 13.63 -10.18 -57.36
CA ASP A 28 14.65 -10.54 -56.35
C ASP A 28 15.74 -9.48 -56.19
N ILE A 29 16.17 -9.21 -54.94
CA ILE A 29 17.57 -9.35 -54.46
C ILE A 29 17.57 -9.49 -52.92
N ASP A 30 18.45 -10.38 -52.44
CA ASP A 30 19.02 -10.56 -51.10
C ASP A 30 18.23 -11.32 -50.02
N GLY A 31 18.81 -12.47 -49.66
CA GLY A 31 18.42 -13.32 -48.56
C GLY A 31 18.64 -12.64 -47.21
N ALA A 32 17.54 -12.31 -46.56
CA ALA A 32 17.46 -12.22 -45.12
C ALA A 32 16.57 -13.38 -44.66
N GLU A 33 17.16 -14.37 -44.00
CA GLU A 33 16.40 -15.36 -43.24
C GLU A 33 15.54 -14.59 -42.23
N THR A 34 14.24 -14.52 -42.47
CA THR A 34 13.26 -14.14 -41.47
C THR A 34 13.47 -15.05 -40.27
N PRO A 35 13.71 -14.54 -39.05
CA PRO A 35 13.78 -15.40 -37.89
C PRO A 35 12.43 -16.07 -37.75
N HIS A 36 12.39 -17.39 -38.00
CA HIS A 36 11.27 -18.22 -37.62
C HIS A 36 11.14 -18.12 -36.10
N THR A 37 10.30 -17.21 -35.62
CA THR A 37 9.77 -17.26 -34.27
C THR A 37 9.12 -18.63 -34.15
N ALA A 38 9.68 -19.49 -33.29
CA ALA A 38 9.03 -20.74 -32.92
C ALA A 38 7.58 -20.42 -32.53
N PRO A 39 6.59 -21.23 -32.94
CA PRO A 39 5.21 -20.98 -32.56
C PRO A 39 5.15 -20.87 -31.03
N ALA A 40 4.51 -19.80 -30.54
CA ALA A 40 4.29 -19.63 -29.11
C ALA A 40 3.71 -20.92 -28.55
N ALA A 41 4.27 -21.42 -27.45
CA ALA A 41 3.74 -22.61 -26.80
C ALA A 41 2.22 -22.43 -26.60
N PRO A 42 1.40 -23.46 -26.87
CA PRO A 42 -0.04 -23.33 -26.72
C PRO A 42 -0.38 -22.88 -25.29
N PRO A 43 -1.40 -22.03 -25.10
CA PRO A 43 -1.74 -21.52 -23.79
C PRO A 43 -2.05 -22.68 -22.83
N GLY A 44 -1.85 -22.48 -21.54
CA GLY A 44 -2.21 -23.47 -20.53
C GLY A 44 -3.73 -23.63 -20.44
N PHE A 45 -4.43 -22.50 -20.39
CA PHE A 45 -5.89 -22.43 -20.39
C PHE A 45 -6.39 -21.11 -21.00
N THR A 46 -7.66 -21.13 -21.41
CA THR A 46 -8.42 -19.96 -21.87
C THR A 46 -9.53 -19.65 -20.87
N VAL A 47 -9.72 -18.37 -20.56
CA VAL A 47 -10.82 -17.89 -19.71
C VAL A 47 -12.12 -17.87 -20.53
N VAL A 48 -13.05 -18.76 -20.21
CA VAL A 48 -14.39 -18.80 -20.83
C VAL A 48 -15.28 -17.73 -20.21
N ALA A 49 -15.24 -17.62 -18.88
CA ALA A 49 -15.90 -16.55 -18.13
C ALA A 49 -14.99 -16.14 -16.96
N PRO A 50 -14.83 -14.83 -16.68
CA PRO A 50 -13.84 -14.36 -15.71
C PRO A 50 -14.29 -14.46 -14.24
N GLY A 51 -15.56 -14.75 -13.97
CA GLY A 51 -16.14 -14.59 -12.63
C GLY A 51 -16.49 -13.12 -12.34
N VAL A 52 -16.61 -12.74 -11.07
CA VAL A 52 -16.86 -11.33 -10.67
C VAL A 52 -15.57 -10.51 -10.75
N GLN A 53 -14.50 -11.00 -10.12
CA GLN A 53 -13.17 -10.40 -10.17
C GLN A 53 -12.14 -11.49 -9.86
N SER A 54 -11.40 -11.90 -10.89
CA SER A 54 -10.33 -12.91 -10.79
C SER A 54 -9.04 -12.33 -11.33
N PHE A 55 -7.92 -12.56 -10.66
CA PHE A 55 -6.62 -12.01 -11.06
C PHE A 55 -5.48 -12.89 -10.55
N VAL A 56 -4.31 -12.69 -11.15
CA VAL A 56 -3.11 -13.48 -10.83
C VAL A 56 -2.47 -12.96 -9.54
N VAL A 57 -2.13 -13.88 -8.63
CA VAL A 57 -1.43 -13.62 -7.37
C VAL A 57 -0.28 -14.62 -7.17
N ASP A 58 0.74 -14.21 -6.44
CA ASP A 58 1.78 -15.06 -5.86
C ASP A 58 1.79 -14.92 -4.32
N LEU A 59 2.60 -15.73 -3.62
CA LEU A 59 2.73 -15.69 -2.17
C LEU A 59 3.68 -14.59 -1.68
N SER A 60 4.72 -14.30 -2.46
CA SER A 60 5.78 -13.38 -2.01
C SER A 60 5.31 -11.94 -1.99
N GLY A 61 4.45 -11.55 -2.94
CA GLY A 61 4.12 -10.16 -3.22
C GLY A 61 5.36 -9.34 -3.63
N ARG A 62 5.19 -8.02 -3.71
CA ARG A 62 6.25 -7.02 -3.94
C ARG A 62 6.85 -6.54 -2.62
N ARG A 63 8.03 -7.02 -2.27
CA ARG A 63 8.71 -6.65 -1.02
C ARG A 63 9.74 -5.55 -1.25
N GLY A 64 10.06 -4.78 -0.21
CA GLY A 64 11.12 -3.78 -0.24
C GLY A 64 10.76 -2.47 -0.97
N LEU A 65 9.47 -2.25 -1.25
CA LEU A 65 8.95 -1.08 -1.96
C LEU A 65 7.82 -0.36 -1.19
N TRP A 66 7.55 -0.75 0.06
CA TRP A 66 6.60 -0.08 0.96
C TRP A 66 7.05 1.36 1.28
N GLY A 67 8.38 1.56 1.34
CA GLY A 67 9.03 2.87 1.46
C GLY A 67 8.66 3.89 0.39
N VAL A 68 8.14 3.42 -0.75
CA VAL A 68 7.67 4.24 -1.87
C VAL A 68 6.19 4.03 -2.16
N GLY A 69 5.46 3.36 -1.28
CA GLY A 69 4.02 3.12 -1.43
C GLY A 69 3.63 2.16 -2.55
N VAL A 70 4.52 1.24 -2.93
CA VAL A 70 4.13 0.09 -3.72
C VAL A 70 3.68 -1.01 -2.75
N PRO A 71 2.40 -1.42 -2.80
CA PRO A 71 1.93 -2.44 -1.89
C PRO A 71 2.49 -3.82 -2.21
N PRO A 72 2.65 -4.68 -1.18
CA PRO A 72 3.07 -6.05 -1.40
C PRO A 72 2.07 -6.81 -2.26
N SER A 73 0.78 -6.50 -2.14
CA SER A 73 -0.27 -7.31 -2.74
C SER A 73 -0.12 -8.77 -2.28
N GLY A 74 0.20 -9.70 -3.18
CA GLY A 74 0.13 -11.13 -2.90
C GLY A 74 -1.30 -11.66 -2.75
N ALA A 75 -1.42 -12.96 -2.54
CA ALA A 75 -2.65 -13.60 -2.10
C ALA A 75 -3.08 -13.03 -0.74
N PHE A 76 -4.35 -12.63 -0.61
CA PHE A 76 -4.84 -12.06 0.66
C PHE A 76 -5.03 -13.15 1.73
N ASP A 77 -5.64 -14.29 1.37
CA ASP A 77 -5.59 -15.53 2.15
C ASP A 77 -4.35 -16.31 1.70
N ASP A 78 -3.21 -15.88 2.21
CA ASP A 78 -1.92 -16.49 1.89
C ASP A 78 -1.80 -17.94 2.37
N ARG A 79 -2.51 -18.32 3.44
CA ARG A 79 -2.53 -19.67 4.00
C ARG A 79 -3.20 -20.65 3.05
N SER A 80 -4.45 -20.39 2.65
CA SER A 80 -5.18 -21.26 1.70
C SER A 80 -4.44 -21.37 0.37
N PHE A 81 -3.89 -20.27 -0.13
CA PHE A 81 -3.14 -20.26 -1.38
C PHE A 81 -1.81 -21.03 -1.28
N ALA A 82 -1.10 -20.93 -0.16
CA ALA A 82 0.13 -21.70 0.08
C ALA A 82 -0.15 -23.21 0.11
N LEU A 83 -1.21 -23.63 0.79
CA LEU A 83 -1.64 -25.03 0.83
C LEU A 83 -2.03 -25.54 -0.57
N ALA A 84 -2.76 -24.75 -1.37
CA ALA A 84 -3.10 -25.11 -2.75
C ALA A 84 -1.86 -25.28 -3.64
N ASN A 85 -0.87 -24.39 -3.52
CA ASN A 85 0.40 -24.51 -4.25
C ASN A 85 1.19 -25.74 -3.83
N ALA A 86 1.31 -25.99 -2.52
CA ALA A 86 1.97 -27.17 -1.99
C ALA A 86 1.29 -28.47 -2.48
N ALA A 87 -0.04 -28.48 -2.55
CA ALA A 87 -0.82 -29.62 -3.02
C ALA A 87 -0.42 -30.05 -4.44
N VAL A 88 -0.25 -29.10 -5.37
CA VAL A 88 0.16 -29.38 -6.76
C VAL A 88 1.69 -29.50 -6.94
N GLY A 89 2.46 -29.41 -5.86
CA GLY A 89 3.91 -29.55 -5.85
C GLY A 89 4.68 -28.30 -6.32
N ASN A 90 4.04 -27.14 -6.31
CA ASN A 90 4.63 -25.89 -6.79
C ASN A 90 5.71 -25.35 -5.82
N PRO A 91 6.73 -24.65 -6.34
CA PRO A 91 7.58 -23.80 -5.53
C PRO A 91 6.79 -22.61 -4.95
N ALA A 92 7.29 -22.00 -3.88
CA ALA A 92 6.65 -20.84 -3.23
C ALA A 92 6.54 -19.60 -4.15
N SER A 93 7.33 -19.53 -5.22
CA SER A 93 7.29 -18.47 -6.24
C SER A 93 6.20 -18.65 -7.30
N ALA A 94 5.47 -19.77 -7.28
CA ALA A 94 4.43 -20.04 -8.27
C ALA A 94 3.24 -19.08 -8.11
N ALA A 95 2.77 -18.57 -9.24
CA ALA A 95 1.56 -17.76 -9.30
C ALA A 95 0.32 -18.63 -9.56
N GLY A 96 -0.83 -18.14 -9.14
CA GLY A 96 -2.14 -18.76 -9.30
C GLY A 96 -3.23 -17.69 -9.38
N ILE A 97 -4.49 -18.08 -9.25
CA ILE A 97 -5.63 -17.16 -9.32
C ILE A 97 -6.22 -16.95 -7.93
N GLU A 98 -6.43 -15.69 -7.57
CA GLU A 98 -7.38 -15.28 -6.53
C GLU A 98 -8.66 -14.82 -7.21
N ALA A 99 -9.82 -15.31 -6.74
CA ALA A 99 -11.13 -14.91 -7.24
C ALA A 99 -12.08 -14.55 -6.10
N VAL A 100 -12.95 -13.56 -6.34
CA VAL A 100 -13.85 -12.98 -5.33
C VAL A 100 -15.31 -13.31 -5.69
N LEU A 101 -16.10 -13.78 -4.72
CA LEU A 101 -17.54 -14.14 -4.82
C LEU A 101 -17.89 -15.27 -5.81
N ARG A 102 -17.48 -15.15 -7.07
CA ARG A 102 -17.66 -16.17 -8.11
C ARG A 102 -16.37 -16.30 -8.90
N GLY A 103 -15.85 -17.51 -8.95
CA GLY A 103 -14.63 -17.83 -9.67
C GLY A 103 -14.79 -17.89 -11.18
N PRO A 104 -13.67 -18.00 -11.91
CA PRO A 104 -13.67 -18.10 -13.36
C PRO A 104 -14.09 -19.50 -13.84
N VAL A 105 -14.52 -19.54 -15.11
CA VAL A 105 -14.68 -20.75 -15.90
C VAL A 105 -13.51 -20.84 -16.88
N LEU A 106 -12.71 -21.89 -16.78
CA LEU A 106 -11.45 -22.05 -17.50
C LEU A 106 -11.49 -23.30 -18.35
N ARG A 107 -11.15 -23.17 -19.64
CA ARG A 107 -10.96 -24.30 -20.55
C ARG A 107 -9.47 -24.59 -20.69
N PHE A 108 -9.03 -25.77 -20.28
CA PHE A 108 -7.62 -26.15 -20.34
C PHE A 108 -7.25 -26.66 -21.74
N GLU A 109 -6.16 -26.17 -22.31
CA GLU A 109 -5.70 -26.63 -23.64
C GLU A 109 -4.73 -27.80 -23.56
N ARG A 110 -4.19 -28.05 -22.36
CA ARG A 110 -3.25 -29.12 -22.08
C ARG A 110 -3.56 -29.77 -20.75
N ARG A 111 -3.00 -30.96 -20.54
CA ARG A 111 -3.10 -31.64 -19.26
C ARG A 111 -2.43 -30.81 -18.16
N ALA A 112 -3.10 -30.64 -17.01
CA ALA A 112 -2.59 -29.92 -15.86
C ALA A 112 -2.99 -30.59 -14.53
N LEU A 113 -2.25 -30.30 -13.47
CA LEU A 113 -2.69 -30.54 -12.09
C LEU A 113 -3.27 -29.24 -11.55
N VAL A 114 -4.41 -29.31 -10.87
CA VAL A 114 -5.02 -28.15 -10.22
C VAL A 114 -5.39 -28.48 -8.79
N CYS A 115 -5.35 -27.49 -7.91
CA CYS A 115 -5.91 -27.56 -6.57
C CYS A 115 -6.66 -26.27 -6.26
N LEU A 116 -7.84 -26.43 -5.64
CA LEU A 116 -8.69 -25.33 -5.22
C LEU A 116 -8.61 -25.17 -3.69
N ALA A 117 -8.65 -23.94 -3.19
CA ALA A 117 -8.67 -23.64 -1.76
C ALA A 117 -9.43 -22.33 -1.47
N GLY A 118 -9.58 -21.99 -0.19
CA GLY A 118 -10.42 -20.86 0.25
C GLY A 118 -11.91 -21.22 0.19
N ALA A 119 -12.74 -20.24 -0.14
CA ALA A 119 -14.19 -20.34 -0.09
C ALA A 119 -14.79 -20.97 -1.36
N VAL A 120 -14.57 -22.27 -1.55
CA VAL A 120 -14.98 -23.04 -2.73
C VAL A 120 -16.09 -24.03 -2.36
N ASP A 121 -17.33 -23.80 -2.82
CA ASP A 121 -18.50 -24.64 -2.50
C ASP A 121 -18.97 -25.51 -3.67
N HIS A 122 -18.89 -24.99 -4.90
CA HIS A 122 -19.60 -25.55 -6.06
C HIS A 122 -18.71 -25.77 -7.29
N ALA A 123 -17.41 -25.91 -7.11
CA ALA A 123 -16.50 -26.10 -8.22
C ALA A 123 -16.77 -27.43 -8.96
N THR A 124 -16.69 -27.41 -10.29
CA THR A 124 -16.89 -28.59 -11.13
C THR A 124 -15.86 -28.70 -12.26
N LEU A 125 -15.55 -29.92 -12.67
CA LEU A 125 -14.80 -30.26 -13.88
C LEU A 125 -15.73 -31.02 -14.83
N ASP A 126 -16.09 -30.40 -15.96
CA ASP A 126 -17.11 -30.89 -16.89
C ASP A 126 -18.43 -31.28 -16.18
N GLY A 127 -18.85 -30.45 -15.21
CA GLY A 127 -20.06 -30.66 -14.41
C GLY A 127 -19.92 -31.68 -13.28
N ARG A 128 -18.75 -32.31 -13.09
CA ARG A 128 -18.48 -33.21 -11.95
C ARG A 128 -17.89 -32.43 -10.78
N PRO A 129 -18.39 -32.59 -9.54
CA PRO A 129 -17.86 -31.87 -8.38
C PRO A 129 -16.35 -32.07 -8.17
N VAL A 130 -15.65 -30.99 -7.83
CA VAL A 130 -14.24 -30.96 -7.43
C VAL A 130 -14.15 -30.71 -5.93
N VAL A 131 -13.28 -31.44 -5.24
CA VAL A 131 -13.09 -31.31 -3.79
C VAL A 131 -11.92 -30.33 -3.52
N PRO A 132 -12.13 -29.22 -2.81
CA PRO A 132 -11.05 -28.31 -2.41
C PRO A 132 -10.00 -29.02 -1.56
N GLY A 133 -8.73 -28.67 -1.73
CA GLY A 133 -7.60 -29.28 -1.03
C GLY A 133 -7.10 -30.59 -1.65
N ARG A 134 -7.85 -31.18 -2.59
CA ARG A 134 -7.44 -32.37 -3.34
C ARG A 134 -6.97 -32.01 -4.75
N VAL A 135 -5.82 -32.55 -5.13
CA VAL A 135 -5.30 -32.39 -6.50
C VAL A 135 -6.22 -33.07 -7.50
N THR A 136 -6.65 -32.29 -8.50
CA THR A 136 -7.45 -32.74 -9.62
C THR A 136 -6.61 -32.73 -10.89
N VAL A 137 -6.68 -33.80 -11.68
CA VAL A 137 -6.06 -33.87 -13.00
C VAL A 137 -7.05 -33.34 -14.02
N VAL A 138 -6.66 -32.29 -14.74
CA VAL A 138 -7.43 -31.72 -15.84
C VAL A 138 -6.78 -32.12 -17.16
N GLY A 139 -7.58 -32.57 -18.13
CA GLY A 139 -7.15 -32.92 -19.48
C GLY A 139 -7.40 -31.82 -20.50
N PRO A 140 -6.80 -31.91 -21.70
CA PRO A 140 -7.08 -30.99 -22.80
C PRO A 140 -8.57 -30.94 -23.15
N GLY A 141 -9.10 -29.74 -23.36
CA GLY A 141 -10.50 -29.48 -23.70
C GLY A 141 -11.46 -29.47 -22.51
N GLN A 142 -11.05 -29.94 -21.33
CA GLN A 142 -11.92 -29.95 -20.15
C GLN A 142 -12.13 -28.55 -19.58
N VAL A 143 -13.30 -28.34 -18.99
CA VAL A 143 -13.73 -27.06 -18.43
C VAL A 143 -13.83 -27.16 -16.91
N LEU A 144 -13.02 -26.35 -16.23
CA LEU A 144 -13.08 -26.14 -14.78
C LEU A 144 -13.91 -24.89 -14.49
N ASP A 145 -15.03 -25.04 -13.79
CA ASP A 145 -15.85 -23.94 -13.27
C ASP A 145 -15.65 -23.86 -11.76
N LEU A 146 -15.17 -22.73 -11.25
CA LEU A 146 -14.97 -22.53 -9.80
C LEU A 146 -16.30 -22.26 -9.06
N GLY A 147 -17.35 -21.87 -9.77
CA GLY A 147 -18.68 -21.64 -9.21
C GLY A 147 -18.81 -20.43 -8.30
N ASP A 148 -20.01 -20.25 -7.76
CA ASP A 148 -20.33 -19.25 -6.75
C ASP A 148 -19.85 -19.69 -5.36
N THR A 149 -19.47 -18.72 -4.53
CA THR A 149 -19.31 -18.95 -3.10
C THR A 149 -20.64 -18.68 -2.38
N VAL A 150 -21.20 -19.73 -1.78
CA VAL A 150 -22.50 -19.72 -1.09
C VAL A 150 -22.32 -19.82 0.42
N GLY A 151 -21.37 -20.65 0.88
CA GLY A 151 -21.01 -20.81 2.29
C GLY A 151 -20.24 -19.61 2.84
N PRO A 152 -19.68 -19.70 4.06
CA PRO A 152 -18.84 -18.64 4.61
C PRO A 152 -17.53 -18.42 3.82
N GLY A 153 -16.90 -17.25 3.99
CA GLY A 153 -15.62 -16.92 3.33
C GLY A 153 -15.78 -16.23 1.97
N LEU A 154 -14.92 -15.32 1.54
CA LEU A 154 -15.14 -14.48 0.36
C LEU A 154 -14.32 -14.87 -0.88
N ARG A 155 -13.16 -15.50 -0.69
CA ARG A 155 -12.13 -15.63 -1.73
C ARG A 155 -11.80 -17.09 -2.04
N GLN A 156 -11.77 -17.39 -3.32
CA GLN A 156 -11.38 -18.67 -3.91
C GLN A 156 -9.96 -18.59 -4.46
N TYR A 157 -9.23 -19.69 -4.37
CA TYR A 157 -7.89 -19.81 -4.91
C TYR A 157 -7.77 -21.00 -5.84
N LEU A 158 -7.08 -20.81 -6.96
CA LEU A 158 -6.68 -21.88 -7.87
C LEU A 158 -5.16 -21.88 -8.03
N ALA A 159 -4.55 -22.99 -7.62
CA ALA A 159 -3.16 -23.32 -7.96
C ALA A 159 -3.14 -24.26 -9.17
N VAL A 160 -2.24 -24.00 -10.11
CA VAL A 160 -1.99 -24.85 -11.28
C VAL A 160 -0.56 -25.36 -11.18
N GLY A 161 -0.33 -26.66 -11.40
CA GLY A 161 1.01 -27.26 -11.38
C GLY A 161 1.94 -26.57 -12.38
N GLY A 162 3.08 -26.08 -11.90
CA GLY A 162 4.04 -25.24 -12.63
C GLY A 162 3.81 -23.73 -12.49
N GLY A 163 2.69 -23.31 -11.90
CA GLY A 163 2.30 -21.91 -11.73
C GLY A 163 1.85 -21.23 -13.02
N ILE A 164 1.18 -20.08 -12.89
CA ILE A 164 0.81 -19.24 -14.03
C ILE A 164 2.04 -18.46 -14.51
N ALA A 165 2.36 -18.58 -15.79
CA ALA A 165 3.52 -17.95 -16.39
C ALA A 165 3.17 -16.53 -16.88
N VAL A 166 3.31 -15.56 -15.97
CA VAL A 166 3.28 -14.12 -16.27
C VAL A 166 4.63 -13.49 -15.87
N PRO A 167 5.02 -12.37 -16.50
CA PRO A 167 6.24 -11.64 -16.10
C PRO A 167 6.17 -11.19 -14.64
N ALA A 168 7.32 -11.18 -13.96
CA ALA A 168 7.43 -10.42 -12.73
C ALA A 168 7.46 -8.93 -13.06
N VAL A 169 6.75 -8.11 -12.29
CA VAL A 169 6.83 -6.66 -12.31
C VAL A 169 7.18 -6.22 -10.90
N LEU A 170 8.33 -5.55 -10.75
CA LEU A 170 8.88 -5.14 -9.46
C LEU A 170 9.07 -6.33 -8.50
N GLY A 171 9.60 -7.44 -9.03
CA GLY A 171 9.94 -8.64 -8.24
C GLY A 171 8.78 -9.60 -7.95
N SER A 172 7.57 -9.35 -8.44
CA SER A 172 6.38 -10.19 -8.18
C SER A 172 5.49 -10.36 -9.40
N ARG A 173 4.79 -11.51 -9.45
CA ARG A 173 3.77 -11.84 -10.43
C ARG A 173 2.36 -11.43 -10.01
N THR A 174 2.20 -10.88 -8.82
CA THR A 174 0.88 -10.45 -8.34
C THR A 174 0.35 -9.24 -9.12
N THR A 175 -0.93 -9.23 -9.43
CA THR A 175 -1.66 -8.07 -9.96
C THR A 175 -1.90 -7.03 -8.86
N PHE A 176 -1.47 -5.77 -9.06
CA PHE A 176 -2.00 -4.63 -8.29
C PHE A 176 -3.06 -3.91 -9.13
N LEU A 177 -4.33 -4.21 -8.88
CA LEU A 177 -5.45 -3.76 -9.70
C LEU A 177 -5.54 -2.23 -9.79
N LEU A 178 -5.38 -1.54 -8.65
CA LEU A 178 -5.46 -0.08 -8.63
C LEU A 178 -4.30 0.55 -9.41
N GLY A 179 -3.07 0.02 -9.24
CA GLY A 179 -1.88 0.49 -9.94
C GLY A 179 -1.79 0.05 -11.41
N LYS A 180 -2.67 -0.85 -11.85
CA LYS A 180 -2.74 -1.38 -13.23
C LYS A 180 -1.45 -2.05 -13.70
N PHE A 181 -0.79 -2.83 -12.83
CA PHE A 181 0.43 -3.57 -13.20
C PHE A 181 0.59 -4.92 -12.49
N GLY A 182 1.50 -5.74 -13.02
CA GLY A 182 1.73 -7.12 -12.57
C GLY A 182 0.62 -8.08 -13.01
N GLY A 183 0.80 -9.38 -12.77
CA GLY A 183 -0.18 -10.39 -13.18
C GLY A 183 -0.40 -10.44 -14.69
N HIS A 184 -1.66 -10.61 -15.10
CA HIS A 184 -2.04 -10.58 -16.51
C HIS A 184 -2.40 -9.15 -16.92
N GLU A 185 -1.46 -8.47 -17.57
CA GLU A 185 -1.64 -7.09 -18.10
C GLU A 185 -2.06 -6.05 -17.05
N GLY A 186 -1.78 -6.28 -15.77
CA GLY A 186 -2.14 -5.35 -14.70
C GLY A 186 -3.62 -5.28 -14.36
N ARG A 187 -4.45 -6.21 -14.86
CA ARG A 187 -5.91 -6.17 -14.74
C ARG A 187 -6.51 -7.48 -14.24
N ALA A 188 -7.80 -7.43 -13.92
CA ALA A 188 -8.59 -8.63 -13.75
C ALA A 188 -8.70 -9.39 -15.08
N LEU A 189 -8.85 -10.71 -14.98
CA LEU A 189 -9.08 -11.59 -16.11
C LEU A 189 -10.38 -11.21 -16.83
N ALA A 190 -10.37 -11.39 -18.14
CA ALA A 190 -11.49 -11.15 -19.06
C ALA A 190 -11.77 -12.43 -19.87
N ALA A 191 -13.00 -12.54 -20.38
CA ALA A 191 -13.34 -13.63 -21.29
C ALA A 191 -12.48 -13.56 -22.56
N GLY A 192 -11.90 -14.70 -22.95
CA GLY A 192 -10.98 -14.80 -24.08
C GLY A 192 -9.50 -14.70 -23.70
N ASP A 193 -9.16 -14.26 -22.49
CA ASP A 193 -7.76 -14.24 -22.04
C ASP A 193 -7.17 -15.65 -22.09
N ALA A 194 -5.97 -15.76 -22.66
CA ALA A 194 -5.24 -17.02 -22.78
C ALA A 194 -3.96 -16.94 -21.94
N LEU A 195 -3.83 -17.79 -20.93
CA LEU A 195 -2.71 -17.75 -19.98
C LEU A 195 -1.82 -18.98 -20.12
N SER A 196 -0.52 -18.72 -20.17
CA SER A 196 0.50 -19.76 -20.13
C SER A 196 0.68 -20.31 -18.72
N VAL A 197 1.06 -21.58 -18.64
CA VAL A 197 1.40 -22.27 -17.38
C VAL A 197 2.87 -22.66 -17.45
N GLY A 198 3.58 -22.53 -16.34
CA GLY A 198 5.00 -22.85 -16.22
C GLY A 198 5.31 -24.34 -16.38
N SER A 199 6.58 -24.68 -16.15
CA SER A 199 7.05 -26.07 -16.28
C SER A 199 6.46 -26.95 -15.18
N ALA A 200 6.01 -28.14 -15.58
CA ALA A 200 5.57 -29.19 -14.65
C ALA A 200 6.70 -30.18 -14.29
N GLU A 201 7.93 -29.88 -14.70
CA GLU A 201 9.11 -30.69 -14.38
C GLU A 201 9.58 -30.45 -12.94
N ASN A 202 10.04 -31.51 -12.28
CA ASN A 202 10.61 -31.47 -10.93
C ASN A 202 9.71 -30.86 -9.85
N LEU A 203 8.38 -30.85 -10.06
CA LEU A 203 7.42 -30.54 -9.01
C LEU A 203 7.48 -31.59 -7.91
N ALA A 204 7.20 -31.16 -6.68
CA ALA A 204 7.04 -32.11 -5.57
C ALA A 204 5.84 -33.03 -5.81
N ALA A 205 5.84 -34.19 -5.15
CA ALA A 205 4.75 -35.15 -5.30
C ALA A 205 3.42 -34.53 -4.78
N PRO A 206 2.30 -34.73 -5.49
CA PRO A 206 0.99 -34.25 -5.06
C PRO A 206 0.66 -34.58 -3.61
N LEU A 207 -0.03 -33.66 -2.94
CA LEU A 207 -0.44 -33.78 -1.55
C LEU A 207 -1.94 -33.47 -1.41
N ASP A 208 -2.67 -34.28 -0.63
CA ASP A 208 -4.02 -33.95 -0.19
C ASP A 208 -3.91 -33.04 1.05
N VAL A 209 -4.36 -31.79 0.92
CA VAL A 209 -4.34 -30.79 1.99
C VAL A 209 -5.73 -30.50 2.55
N THR A 210 -6.74 -31.33 2.22
CA THR A 210 -8.14 -31.11 2.62
C THR A 210 -8.28 -30.89 4.13
N VAL A 211 -7.54 -31.67 4.93
CA VAL A 211 -7.56 -31.59 6.40
C VAL A 211 -6.86 -30.35 6.98
N LEU A 212 -6.03 -29.67 6.17
CA LEU A 212 -5.29 -28.46 6.57
C LEU A 212 -6.04 -27.17 6.23
N LEU A 213 -6.97 -27.24 5.26
CA LEU A 213 -7.72 -26.06 4.84
C LEU A 213 -8.46 -25.44 6.04
N PRO A 214 -8.40 -24.11 6.22
CA PRO A 214 -9.10 -23.45 7.30
C PRO A 214 -10.61 -23.70 7.24
N ARG A 215 -11.21 -23.91 8.41
CA ARG A 215 -12.67 -23.81 8.55
C ARG A 215 -13.08 -22.35 8.41
N LEU A 216 -13.91 -22.05 7.42
CA LEU A 216 -14.46 -20.71 7.21
C LEU A 216 -15.74 -20.52 8.03
N THR A 217 -15.95 -19.31 8.54
CA THR A 217 -17.08 -18.95 9.40
C THR A 217 -17.60 -17.54 9.06
N ASP A 218 -18.64 -17.08 9.74
CA ASP A 218 -19.19 -15.72 9.66
C ASP A 218 -18.78 -14.86 10.88
N SER A 219 -17.92 -15.40 11.75
CA SER A 219 -17.55 -14.83 13.05
C SER A 219 -16.07 -15.04 13.31
N TRP A 220 -15.31 -13.95 13.25
CA TRP A 220 -13.86 -13.99 13.20
C TRP A 220 -13.26 -13.42 14.48
N GLU A 221 -12.42 -14.21 15.14
CA GLU A 221 -11.51 -13.70 16.17
C GLU A 221 -10.16 -13.36 15.53
N LEU A 222 -9.74 -12.11 15.65
CA LEU A 222 -8.47 -11.62 15.12
C LEU A 222 -7.54 -11.31 16.28
N ARG A 223 -6.47 -12.09 16.42
CA ARG A 223 -5.40 -11.80 17.37
C ARG A 223 -4.66 -10.54 16.94
N VAL A 224 -4.50 -9.60 17.86
CA VAL A 224 -3.86 -8.30 17.62
C VAL A 224 -2.80 -8.00 18.67
N VAL A 225 -1.68 -7.44 18.24
CA VAL A 225 -0.70 -6.85 19.16
C VAL A 225 -1.08 -5.37 19.34
N PRO A 226 -1.36 -4.90 20.56
CA PRO A 226 -1.61 -3.48 20.79
C PRO A 226 -0.37 -2.64 20.49
N GLY A 227 -0.58 -1.44 19.93
CA GLY A 227 0.47 -0.55 19.46
C GLY A 227 0.47 -0.34 17.93
N PRO A 228 1.20 0.66 17.44
CA PRO A 228 2.03 1.58 18.23
C PRO A 228 1.25 2.69 18.93
N HIS A 229 0.09 3.09 18.41
CA HIS A 229 -0.67 4.24 18.89
C HIS A 229 -1.85 3.87 19.80
N GLY A 230 -1.83 2.67 20.39
CA GLY A 230 -2.69 2.31 21.53
C GLY A 230 -2.26 3.00 22.82
N ALA A 231 -1.25 3.86 22.74
CA ALA A 231 -0.60 4.58 23.83
C ALA A 231 -1.51 5.66 24.46
N PRO A 232 -1.28 6.01 25.75
CA PRO A 232 -2.14 6.93 26.52
C PRO A 232 -2.27 8.34 25.93
N GLU A 233 -1.30 8.79 25.13
CA GLU A 233 -1.34 10.10 24.47
C GLU A 233 -2.34 10.17 23.30
N HIS A 234 -2.86 9.02 22.83
CA HIS A 234 -3.80 8.95 21.71
C HIS A 234 -5.18 8.44 22.13
N LEU A 235 -5.24 7.37 22.91
CA LEU A 235 -6.47 6.75 23.37
C LEU A 235 -6.52 6.68 24.89
N THR A 236 -7.70 6.89 25.46
CA THR A 236 -7.96 6.65 26.88
C THR A 236 -7.88 5.16 27.20
N ASP A 237 -7.70 4.81 28.48
CA ASP A 237 -7.69 3.40 28.92
C ASP A 237 -9.04 2.73 28.62
N ASP A 238 -10.13 3.42 28.93
CA ASP A 238 -11.49 2.97 28.64
C ASP A 238 -11.73 2.84 27.12
N GLY A 239 -11.26 3.80 26.32
CA GLY A 239 -11.38 3.75 24.86
C GLY A 239 -10.62 2.58 24.23
N LEU A 240 -9.45 2.22 24.77
CA LEU A 240 -8.71 1.04 24.34
C LEU A 240 -9.39 -0.25 24.79
N ALA A 241 -9.93 -0.29 26.02
CA ALA A 241 -10.67 -1.44 26.52
C ALA A 241 -11.95 -1.68 25.69
N GLU A 242 -12.68 -0.62 25.34
CA GLU A 242 -13.87 -0.69 24.48
C GLU A 242 -13.54 -1.21 23.07
N LEU A 243 -12.40 -0.78 22.49
CA LEU A 243 -11.93 -1.26 21.19
C LEU A 243 -11.85 -2.80 21.12
N PHE A 244 -11.33 -3.42 22.18
CA PHE A 244 -11.15 -4.88 22.27
C PHE A 244 -12.36 -5.63 22.81
N ALA A 245 -13.21 -4.97 23.60
CA ALA A 245 -14.45 -5.55 24.12
C ALA A 245 -15.58 -5.55 23.07
N ALA A 246 -15.53 -4.63 22.11
CA ALA A 246 -16.55 -4.49 21.08
C ALA A 246 -16.61 -5.69 20.13
N GLU A 247 -17.84 -6.01 19.72
CA GLU A 247 -18.10 -6.81 18.53
C GLU A 247 -18.23 -5.86 17.34
N TRP A 248 -17.36 -6.04 16.36
CA TRP A 248 -17.31 -5.25 15.14
C TRP A 248 -18.05 -5.96 14.01
N ARG A 249 -18.58 -5.19 13.07
CA ARG A 249 -19.15 -5.73 11.82
C ARG A 249 -18.34 -5.26 10.62
N VAL A 250 -18.11 -6.14 9.66
CA VAL A 250 -17.42 -5.76 8.42
C VAL A 250 -18.32 -4.86 7.59
N ASP A 251 -17.82 -3.70 7.18
CA ASP A 251 -18.53 -2.76 6.30
C ASP A 251 -18.54 -3.27 4.85
N HIS A 252 -19.62 -2.98 4.11
CA HIS A 252 -19.76 -3.33 2.69
C HIS A 252 -18.69 -2.74 1.77
N ARG A 253 -17.96 -1.71 2.21
CA ARG A 253 -16.85 -1.07 1.48
C ARG A 253 -15.48 -1.70 1.78
N ALA A 254 -15.45 -2.89 2.38
CA ALA A 254 -14.22 -3.65 2.59
C ALA A 254 -13.69 -4.23 1.27
N ASP A 255 -12.37 -4.12 1.05
CA ASP A 255 -11.69 -4.66 -0.14
C ASP A 255 -10.22 -5.02 0.19
N ARG A 256 -9.38 -5.20 -0.83
CA ARG A 256 -7.95 -5.52 -0.66
C ARG A 256 -7.12 -4.34 -0.12
N THR A 257 -7.62 -3.11 -0.22
CA THR A 257 -6.96 -1.93 0.36
C THR A 257 -7.14 -1.88 1.86
N GLY A 258 -8.32 -2.29 2.34
CA GLY A 258 -8.55 -2.44 3.76
C GLY A 258 -9.94 -2.96 4.11
N VAL A 259 -9.99 -3.65 5.25
CA VAL A 259 -11.23 -4.18 5.83
C VAL A 259 -11.75 -3.16 6.85
N ARG A 260 -12.80 -2.46 6.47
CA ARG A 260 -13.44 -1.43 7.31
C ARG A 260 -14.37 -2.09 8.31
N LEU A 261 -14.37 -1.58 9.54
CA LEU A 261 -15.19 -2.10 10.62
C LEU A 261 -16.21 -1.06 11.07
N VAL A 262 -17.41 -1.52 11.39
CA VAL A 262 -18.50 -0.74 11.96
C VAL A 262 -18.67 -1.17 13.41
N GLY A 263 -18.67 -0.19 14.32
CA GLY A 263 -18.77 -0.41 15.76
C GLY A 263 -18.72 0.91 16.53
N PRO A 264 -18.41 0.89 17.83
CA PRO A 264 -18.36 2.09 18.66
C PRO A 264 -17.26 3.06 18.20
N ALA A 265 -17.46 4.35 18.50
CA ALA A 265 -16.45 5.36 18.25
C ALA A 265 -15.27 5.20 19.22
N PRO A 266 -14.01 5.40 18.80
CA PRO A 266 -12.85 5.31 19.69
C PRO A 266 -12.87 6.39 20.80
N GLY A 267 -12.45 6.02 22.01
CA GLY A 267 -12.27 6.96 23.13
C GLY A 267 -10.94 7.70 23.08
N TRP A 268 -10.94 8.93 22.56
CA TRP A 268 -9.75 9.77 22.34
C TRP A 268 -9.20 10.41 23.63
N ALA A 269 -7.87 10.46 23.77
CA ALA A 269 -7.18 11.15 24.88
C ALA A 269 -6.79 12.60 24.57
N ARG A 270 -7.07 13.06 23.34
CA ARG A 270 -6.74 14.40 22.84
C ARG A 270 -7.91 14.99 22.07
N GLU A 271 -7.97 16.30 22.00
CA GLU A 271 -9.07 17.04 21.36
C GLU A 271 -8.89 17.19 19.84
N ASP A 272 -7.65 17.21 19.34
CA ASP A 272 -7.34 17.30 17.92
C ASP A 272 -5.93 16.74 17.59
N GLY A 273 -5.54 16.81 16.32
CA GLY A 273 -4.23 16.40 15.81
C GLY A 273 -3.22 17.54 15.62
N GLY A 274 -3.52 18.76 16.10
CA GLY A 274 -2.69 19.94 15.88
C GLY A 274 -2.43 20.25 14.40
N GLU A 275 -1.17 20.50 14.04
CA GLU A 275 -0.74 20.80 12.66
C GLU A 275 -0.98 19.65 11.67
N ALA A 276 -1.22 18.42 12.17
CA ALA A 276 -1.51 17.27 11.33
C ALA A 276 -2.99 17.15 10.92
N GLY A 277 -3.91 17.86 11.60
CA GLY A 277 -5.32 17.90 11.24
C GLY A 277 -6.27 18.11 12.42
N LEU A 278 -7.54 18.41 12.10
CA LEU A 278 -8.59 18.75 13.07
C LEU A 278 -9.09 17.57 13.92
N HIS A 279 -8.94 16.33 13.44
CA HIS A 279 -9.50 15.18 14.14
C HIS A 279 -8.47 14.59 15.14
N PRO A 280 -8.88 14.13 16.33
CA PRO A 280 -8.01 13.42 17.29
C PRO A 280 -7.30 12.18 16.76
N SER A 281 -7.70 11.66 15.59
CA SER A 281 -7.00 10.57 14.93
C SER A 281 -5.79 11.03 14.13
N ASN A 282 -5.67 12.33 13.83
CA ASN A 282 -4.66 12.84 12.92
C ASN A 282 -3.28 12.92 13.58
N ILE A 283 -2.29 12.30 12.95
CA ILE A 283 -0.88 12.37 13.35
C ILE A 283 -0.05 12.86 12.17
N HIS A 284 1.14 13.38 12.46
CA HIS A 284 2.13 13.62 11.41
C HIS A 284 2.39 12.32 10.67
N ASP A 285 2.32 12.38 9.34
CA ASP A 285 2.20 11.20 8.53
C ASP A 285 3.33 10.18 8.79
N SER A 286 2.91 8.95 9.05
CA SER A 286 3.72 7.82 9.51
C SER A 286 3.35 6.58 8.70
N ALA A 287 4.27 5.63 8.60
CA ALA A 287 4.01 4.39 7.88
C ALA A 287 3.07 3.46 8.67
N TYR A 288 2.20 2.76 7.94
CA TYR A 288 1.33 1.72 8.44
C TYR A 288 1.93 0.35 8.19
N PRO A 289 1.94 -0.56 9.18
CA PRO A 289 2.18 -1.96 8.91
C PRO A 289 0.96 -2.58 8.22
N VAL A 290 1.16 -3.52 7.31
CA VAL A 290 0.07 -4.36 6.78
C VAL A 290 -0.60 -5.10 7.95
N GLY A 291 -1.93 -5.10 8.01
CA GLY A 291 -2.69 -5.58 9.16
C GLY A 291 -2.85 -4.56 10.30
N GLY A 292 -2.25 -3.36 10.19
CA GLY A 292 -2.47 -2.28 11.14
C GLY A 292 -3.91 -1.78 11.10
N ILE A 293 -4.52 -1.57 12.26
CA ILE A 293 -5.87 -1.03 12.37
C ILE A 293 -5.77 0.48 12.38
N MET A 294 -5.90 1.11 11.21
CA MET A 294 -5.90 2.56 11.08
C MET A 294 -7.24 3.15 11.53
N LEU A 295 -7.23 4.16 12.40
CA LEU A 295 -8.44 4.92 12.76
C LEU A 295 -8.60 6.13 11.83
N SER A 296 -9.30 5.95 10.72
CA SER A 296 -9.60 7.05 9.78
C SER A 296 -10.79 7.85 10.29
N GLY A 297 -10.50 8.94 11.02
CA GLY A 297 -11.52 9.58 11.84
C GLY A 297 -11.95 8.63 12.96
N ASN A 298 -13.25 8.37 13.06
CA ASN A 298 -13.80 7.37 14.00
C ASN A 298 -14.00 5.98 13.37
N THR A 299 -13.57 5.75 12.12
CA THR A 299 -13.77 4.47 11.42
C THR A 299 -12.48 3.63 11.47
N PRO A 300 -12.49 2.45 12.12
CA PRO A 300 -11.37 1.52 12.04
C PRO A 300 -11.30 0.85 10.67
N VAL A 301 -10.09 0.82 10.10
CA VAL A 301 -9.79 0.18 8.82
C VAL A 301 -8.53 -0.66 8.98
N VAL A 302 -8.67 -1.98 8.86
CA VAL A 302 -7.51 -2.89 8.87
C VAL A 302 -6.82 -2.78 7.52
N VAL A 303 -5.55 -2.35 7.49
CA VAL A 303 -4.76 -2.16 6.27
C VAL A 303 -4.56 -3.51 5.59
N GLY A 304 -5.06 -3.63 4.35
CA GLY A 304 -4.96 -4.85 3.54
C GLY A 304 -3.64 -4.93 2.75
N PRO A 305 -3.45 -6.01 1.98
CA PRO A 305 -2.25 -6.21 1.16
C PRO A 305 -2.07 -5.18 0.05
N ASP A 306 -3.16 -4.58 -0.44
CA ASP A 306 -3.16 -3.46 -1.41
C ASP A 306 -3.39 -2.11 -0.71
N GLY A 307 -3.17 -2.08 0.61
CA GLY A 307 -3.44 -0.92 1.46
C GLY A 307 -2.41 0.19 1.34
N PRO A 308 -2.71 1.37 1.92
CA PRO A 308 -1.82 2.51 1.89
C PRO A 308 -0.57 2.27 2.76
N SER A 309 0.59 2.80 2.34
CA SER A 309 1.82 2.72 3.13
C SER A 309 1.95 3.84 4.14
N LEU A 310 2.06 5.09 3.67
CA LEU A 310 2.25 6.26 4.51
C LEU A 310 0.92 7.01 4.65
N GLY A 311 0.62 7.47 5.86
CA GLY A 311 -0.54 8.32 6.10
C GLY A 311 -0.61 8.88 7.52
N GLY A 312 -1.55 9.79 7.74
CA GLY A 312 -1.62 10.57 8.99
C GLY A 312 -2.76 10.19 9.93
N PHE A 313 -2.93 8.90 10.23
CA PHE A 313 -3.90 8.40 11.21
C PHE A 313 -3.25 7.48 12.24
N VAL A 314 -3.78 7.45 13.46
CA VAL A 314 -3.28 6.53 14.49
C VAL A 314 -3.56 5.06 14.13
N VAL A 315 -2.73 4.17 14.69
CA VAL A 315 -2.82 2.71 14.58
C VAL A 315 -2.78 2.11 16.00
N PRO A 316 -3.93 1.88 16.65
CA PRO A 316 -3.99 1.33 18.00
C PRO A 316 -3.49 -0.10 18.17
N ALA A 317 -3.60 -0.93 17.14
CA ALA A 317 -3.21 -2.34 17.19
C ALA A 317 -2.95 -2.88 15.78
N VAL A 318 -2.28 -4.03 15.69
CA VAL A 318 -1.93 -4.69 14.42
C VAL A 318 -2.31 -6.17 14.48
N VAL A 319 -3.02 -6.65 13.46
CA VAL A 319 -3.38 -8.06 13.29
C VAL A 319 -2.14 -8.90 13.04
N VAL A 320 -1.96 -9.95 13.85
CA VAL A 320 -0.82 -10.88 13.73
C VAL A 320 -0.83 -11.56 12.37
N ARG A 321 0.34 -11.79 11.77
CA ARG A 321 0.49 -12.41 10.45
C ARG A 321 -0.28 -13.73 10.34
N ALA A 322 -0.27 -14.54 11.39
CA ALA A 322 -1.00 -15.80 11.45
C ALA A 322 -2.53 -15.70 11.25
N ASP A 323 -3.12 -14.53 11.50
CA ASP A 323 -4.56 -14.30 11.43
C ASP A 323 -4.99 -13.44 10.23
N ARG A 324 -4.04 -12.86 9.47
CA ARG A 324 -4.38 -11.95 8.35
C ARG A 324 -5.21 -12.62 7.26
N TRP A 325 -5.05 -13.93 7.05
CA TRP A 325 -5.86 -14.69 6.10
C TRP A 325 -7.37 -14.65 6.42
N LYS A 326 -7.75 -14.48 7.69
CA LYS A 326 -9.16 -14.36 8.11
C LYS A 326 -9.80 -13.10 7.51
N LEU A 327 -9.05 -11.99 7.43
CA LEU A 327 -9.50 -10.74 6.81
C LEU A 327 -9.84 -10.91 5.33
N ALA A 328 -9.11 -11.78 4.64
CA ALA A 328 -9.36 -12.09 3.24
C ALA A 328 -10.64 -12.91 3.04
N GLN A 329 -11.09 -13.63 4.05
CA GLN A 329 -12.31 -14.43 4.00
C GLN A 329 -13.52 -13.70 4.61
N ALA A 330 -13.29 -12.65 5.40
CA ALA A 330 -14.36 -11.84 5.97
C ALA A 330 -15.21 -11.15 4.88
N ARG A 331 -16.53 -11.24 5.04
CA ARG A 331 -17.53 -10.64 4.16
C ARG A 331 -18.23 -9.47 4.84
N PRO A 332 -18.85 -8.56 4.07
CA PRO A 332 -19.77 -7.59 4.65
C PRO A 332 -20.75 -8.24 5.62
N ASP A 333 -21.01 -7.56 6.74
CA ASP A 333 -21.87 -8.00 7.84
C ASP A 333 -21.34 -9.11 8.76
N ASP A 334 -20.22 -9.77 8.43
CA ASP A 334 -19.56 -10.73 9.32
C ASP A 334 -19.19 -10.06 10.65
N ARG A 335 -19.21 -10.85 11.73
CA ARG A 335 -18.79 -10.40 13.08
C ARG A 335 -17.29 -10.54 13.22
N VAL A 336 -16.66 -9.55 13.84
CA VAL A 336 -15.22 -9.53 14.12
C VAL A 336 -15.01 -9.16 15.58
N ARG A 337 -14.21 -9.95 16.29
CA ARG A 337 -13.71 -9.60 17.62
C ARG A 337 -12.19 -9.44 17.57
N LEU A 338 -11.71 -8.33 18.12
CA LEU A 338 -10.28 -8.08 18.27
C LEU A 338 -9.81 -8.70 19.59
N VAL A 339 -8.85 -9.62 19.52
CA VAL A 339 -8.35 -10.35 20.69
C VAL A 339 -6.91 -9.89 20.96
N PRO A 340 -6.68 -9.04 21.98
CA PRO A 340 -5.33 -8.60 22.30
C PRO A 340 -4.48 -9.80 22.74
N VAL A 341 -3.26 -9.89 22.21
CA VAL A 341 -2.27 -10.90 22.58
C VAL A 341 -0.92 -10.25 22.86
N THR A 342 -0.11 -10.93 23.64
CA THR A 342 1.27 -10.53 23.88
C THR A 342 2.11 -10.73 22.61
N PRO A 343 3.21 -9.97 22.42
CA PRO A 343 4.15 -10.20 21.32
C PRO A 343 4.69 -11.64 21.26
N ARG A 344 4.84 -12.30 22.42
CA ARG A 344 5.27 -13.69 22.50
C ARG A 344 4.23 -14.66 21.94
N GLU A 345 2.97 -14.52 22.33
CA GLU A 345 1.87 -15.34 21.81
C GLU A 345 1.69 -15.13 20.30
N ALA A 346 1.87 -13.89 19.82
CA ALA A 346 1.90 -13.59 18.40
C ALA A 346 3.02 -14.34 17.66
N ALA A 347 4.24 -14.34 18.23
CA ALA A 347 5.38 -15.06 17.68
C ALA A 347 5.17 -16.58 17.69
N ASP A 348 4.60 -17.15 18.76
CA ASP A 348 4.23 -18.57 18.84
C ASP A 348 3.22 -18.95 17.76
N ALA A 349 2.19 -18.12 17.55
CA ALA A 349 1.19 -18.32 16.50
C ALA A 349 1.80 -18.30 15.10
N ASN A 350 2.74 -17.38 14.85
CA ASN A 350 3.44 -17.28 13.57
C ASN A 350 4.35 -18.47 13.31
N ARG A 351 5.11 -18.92 14.31
CA ARG A 351 5.94 -20.13 14.20
C ARG A 351 5.13 -21.37 13.90
N ALA A 352 3.97 -21.53 14.56
CA ALA A 352 3.07 -22.65 14.30
C ALA A 352 2.56 -22.64 12.85
N ARG A 353 2.15 -21.47 12.35
CA ARG A 353 1.77 -21.30 10.94
C ARG A 353 2.93 -21.60 9.99
N ASP A 354 4.11 -21.06 10.26
CA ASP A 354 5.25 -21.22 9.35
C ASP A 354 5.74 -22.68 9.32
N ALA A 355 5.72 -23.38 10.45
CA ALA A 355 5.99 -24.82 10.52
C ALA A 355 4.96 -25.64 9.72
N GLU A 356 3.67 -25.31 9.81
CA GLU A 356 2.61 -25.94 9.01
C GLU A 356 2.86 -25.75 7.51
N LEU A 357 3.22 -24.54 7.08
CA LEU A 357 3.42 -24.22 5.66
C LEU A 357 4.77 -24.72 5.12
N ALA A 358 5.78 -24.87 5.97
CA ALA A 358 7.09 -25.41 5.58
C ALA A 358 7.04 -26.92 5.33
N ASP A 359 6.24 -27.67 6.10
CA ASP A 359 5.99 -29.10 5.86
C ASP A 359 4.50 -29.46 6.00
N PRO A 360 3.67 -29.13 4.99
CA PRO A 360 2.26 -29.45 5.00
C PRO A 360 2.00 -30.96 5.06
N ARG A 361 2.93 -31.79 4.57
CA ARG A 361 2.77 -33.25 4.59
C ARG A 361 2.86 -33.78 6.03
N ALA A 362 3.83 -33.32 6.80
CA ALA A 362 3.93 -33.69 8.22
C ALA A 362 2.73 -33.17 9.01
N ALA A 363 2.29 -31.93 8.74
CA ALA A 363 1.12 -31.34 9.40
C ALA A 363 -0.16 -32.16 9.14
N ALA A 364 -0.41 -32.54 7.87
CA ALA A 364 -1.57 -33.36 7.51
C ALA A 364 -1.55 -34.72 8.21
N ALA A 365 -0.40 -35.41 8.21
CA ALA A 365 -0.25 -36.70 8.85
C ALA A 365 -0.48 -36.65 10.37
N TRP A 366 -0.07 -35.55 11.04
CA TRP A 366 -0.32 -35.37 12.47
C TRP A 366 -1.80 -35.20 12.79
N LEU A 367 -2.53 -34.39 11.99
CA LEU A 367 -3.97 -34.17 12.19
C LEU A 367 -4.81 -35.43 11.94
N GLU A 368 -4.43 -36.26 10.97
CA GLU A 368 -5.09 -37.55 10.71
C GLU A 368 -4.99 -38.51 11.90
N VAL A 369 -3.94 -38.39 12.72
CA VAL A 369 -3.72 -39.23 13.92
C VAL A 369 -4.36 -38.61 15.18
N ALA A 370 -4.49 -37.29 15.24
CA ALA A 370 -4.87 -36.58 16.45
C ALA A 370 -6.37 -36.64 16.80
N ASP A 371 -7.27 -37.05 15.88
CA ASP A 371 -8.73 -37.18 16.08
C ASP A 371 -9.37 -35.99 16.85
N GLY A 372 -8.81 -34.78 16.67
CA GLY A 372 -9.11 -33.58 17.44
C GLY A 372 -9.08 -32.33 16.56
N HIS A 373 -9.96 -31.37 16.84
CA HIS A 373 -10.02 -30.10 16.13
C HIS A 373 -8.96 -29.14 16.69
N ALA A 374 -8.12 -28.57 15.82
CA ALA A 374 -7.13 -27.55 16.16
C ALA A 374 -7.74 -26.18 16.55
N SER A 375 -8.96 -26.16 17.12
CA SER A 375 -9.68 -24.92 17.47
C SER A 375 -9.87 -24.68 18.96
N ASP A 376 -9.35 -25.53 19.85
CA ASP A 376 -9.36 -25.26 21.27
C ASP A 376 -8.20 -24.31 21.61
N LEU A 377 -8.39 -23.04 21.27
CA LEU A 377 -7.52 -21.98 21.75
C LEU A 377 -7.65 -21.95 23.28
N PRO A 378 -6.54 -21.98 24.05
CA PRO A 378 -6.61 -21.69 25.47
C PRO A 378 -7.26 -20.31 25.64
N PRO A 379 -8.08 -20.09 26.68
CA PRO A 379 -8.63 -18.77 26.94
C PRO A 379 -7.46 -17.80 27.03
N LEU A 380 -7.40 -16.85 26.09
CA LEU A 380 -6.36 -15.82 26.05
C LEU A 380 -6.57 -14.92 27.26
N GLY A 381 -5.83 -15.27 28.32
CA GLY A 381 -5.79 -14.59 29.60
C GLY A 381 -4.66 -13.56 29.60
N ALA A 382 -4.84 -12.48 28.87
CA ALA A 382 -4.17 -11.23 29.14
C ALA A 382 -5.16 -10.12 28.81
N GLY A 383 -5.39 -9.21 29.75
CA GLY A 383 -6.21 -8.03 29.50
C GLY A 383 -5.61 -7.16 28.38
N PRO A 384 -6.28 -6.06 28.01
CA PRO A 384 -5.83 -5.12 26.99
C PRO A 384 -4.64 -4.28 27.48
N GLU A 385 -3.59 -4.92 28.01
CA GLU A 385 -2.42 -4.22 28.53
C GLU A 385 -1.64 -3.62 27.37
N ARG A 386 -1.38 -2.33 27.48
CA ARG A 386 -0.51 -1.61 26.56
C ARG A 386 0.91 -2.13 26.74
N PRO A 387 1.57 -2.63 25.69
CA PRO A 387 2.98 -2.92 25.77
C PRO A 387 3.75 -1.65 26.13
N GLU A 388 4.60 -1.74 27.15
CA GLU A 388 5.59 -0.70 27.42
C GLU A 388 6.46 -0.48 26.17
N PRO A 389 6.96 0.75 25.95
CA PRO A 389 7.97 1.00 24.93
C PRO A 389 9.15 0.02 25.04
N LEU A 390 9.64 -0.43 23.90
CA LEU A 390 10.82 -1.29 23.79
C LEU A 390 12.10 -0.53 24.18
N LEU A 391 12.11 0.78 23.90
CA LEU A 391 13.19 1.68 24.21
C LEU A 391 12.64 3.10 24.36
N ASP A 392 13.13 3.82 25.37
CA ASP A 392 12.93 5.26 25.53
C ASP A 392 14.27 5.93 25.83
N LEU A 393 14.67 6.84 24.94
CA LEU A 393 15.89 7.64 25.07
C LEU A 393 15.52 9.10 25.34
N SER A 394 16.15 9.68 26.35
CA SER A 394 16.06 11.11 26.63
C SER A 394 16.78 11.94 25.57
N ALA A 395 16.33 13.18 25.38
CA ALA A 395 17.01 14.13 24.51
C ALA A 395 18.46 14.38 24.96
N SER A 396 19.36 14.58 24.00
CA SER A 396 20.78 14.84 24.26
C SER A 396 21.36 15.78 23.20
N GLY A 397 21.74 17.00 23.61
CA GLY A 397 22.20 18.03 22.69
C GLY A 397 21.12 18.39 21.66
N VAL A 398 21.43 18.26 20.37
CA VAL A 398 20.50 18.49 19.26
C VAL A 398 19.60 17.28 18.95
N ARG A 399 19.85 16.14 19.60
CA ARG A 399 19.05 14.93 19.41
C ARG A 399 17.79 15.03 20.26
N PRO A 400 16.60 14.88 19.66
CA PRO A 400 15.37 14.81 20.43
C PRO A 400 15.30 13.50 21.23
N THR A 401 14.23 13.36 22.02
CA THR A 401 13.83 12.06 22.57
C THR A 401 13.59 11.05 21.45
N LEU A 402 13.77 9.76 21.73
CA LEU A 402 13.47 8.68 20.80
C LEU A 402 12.77 7.54 21.52
N THR A 403 11.64 7.13 21.00
CA THR A 403 10.81 6.04 21.54
C THR A 403 10.67 4.94 20.48
N VAL A 404 10.82 3.69 20.88
CA VAL A 404 10.59 2.51 20.01
C VAL A 404 9.41 1.72 20.57
N ARG A 405 8.39 1.50 19.75
CA ARG A 405 7.14 0.80 20.12
C ARG A 405 6.94 -0.43 19.24
N TYR A 406 6.23 -1.42 19.77
CA TYR A 406 5.68 -2.49 18.93
C TYR A 406 4.73 -1.92 17.87
N ALA A 407 4.88 -2.39 16.64
CA ALA A 407 3.97 -2.07 15.53
C ALA A 407 3.48 -3.37 14.87
N GLY A 408 3.03 -4.31 15.71
CA GLY A 408 2.69 -5.67 15.32
C GLY A 408 3.77 -6.67 15.68
N ASP A 409 3.69 -7.82 15.02
CA ASP A 409 4.48 -9.03 15.25
C ASP A 409 5.77 -9.09 14.42
N CYS A 410 5.90 -8.23 13.42
CA CYS A 410 7.05 -8.17 12.50
C CYS A 410 7.48 -6.74 12.17
N HIS A 411 7.03 -5.75 12.94
CA HIS A 411 7.47 -4.37 12.81
C HIS A 411 7.65 -3.68 14.18
N VAL A 412 8.56 -2.72 14.22
CA VAL A 412 8.64 -1.71 15.29
C VAL A 412 8.49 -0.32 14.68
N LEU A 413 7.87 0.59 15.43
CA LEU A 413 7.79 2.00 15.08
C LEU A 413 8.76 2.78 15.97
N VAL A 414 9.68 3.50 15.34
CA VAL A 414 10.55 4.48 15.99
C VAL A 414 9.92 5.86 15.84
N GLU A 415 9.84 6.63 16.92
CA GLU A 415 9.31 7.99 16.91
C GLU A 415 10.29 8.94 17.61
N ALA A 416 10.59 10.08 16.98
CA ALA A 416 11.55 11.05 17.50
C ALA A 416 10.90 12.39 17.85
N GLY A 417 11.25 12.95 19.01
CA GLY A 417 10.81 14.26 19.48
C GLY A 417 9.34 14.35 19.85
N PRO A 418 8.83 15.56 20.14
CA PRO A 418 7.40 15.77 20.38
C PRO A 418 6.58 15.64 19.08
N PRO A 419 5.24 15.47 19.16
CA PRO A 419 4.35 15.36 18.00
C PRO A 419 4.13 16.73 17.33
N LYS A 420 5.19 17.29 16.75
CA LYS A 420 5.21 18.54 15.99
C LYS A 420 6.00 18.34 14.69
N LEU A 421 5.74 19.19 13.69
CA LEU A 421 6.59 19.22 12.50
C LEU A 421 7.94 19.87 12.83
N ASP A 422 9.01 19.08 12.76
CA ASP A 422 10.38 19.55 12.93
C ASP A 422 11.28 18.94 11.85
N LEU A 423 11.70 19.76 10.90
CA LEU A 423 12.51 19.30 9.77
C LEU A 423 13.90 18.82 10.20
N THR A 424 14.41 19.31 11.33
CA THR A 424 15.70 18.86 11.88
C THR A 424 15.58 17.46 12.48
N VAL A 425 14.42 17.12 13.05
CA VAL A 425 14.10 15.75 13.49
C VAL A 425 13.94 14.85 12.28
N ARG A 426 13.28 15.31 11.21
CA ARG A 426 13.14 14.55 9.97
C ARG A 426 14.48 14.19 9.35
N LEU A 427 15.43 15.12 9.30
CA LEU A 427 16.80 14.85 8.86
C LEU A 427 17.46 13.77 9.72
N GLN A 428 17.33 13.85 11.04
CA GLN A 428 17.90 12.84 11.93
C GLN A 428 17.28 11.45 11.75
N ILE A 429 15.97 11.36 11.51
CA ILE A 429 15.29 10.10 11.12
C ILE A 429 15.89 9.53 9.82
N HIS A 430 16.19 10.39 8.84
CA HIS A 430 16.83 9.94 7.59
C HIS A 430 18.23 9.38 7.82
N LEU A 431 19.03 10.07 8.63
CA LEU A 431 20.37 9.63 8.97
C LEU A 431 20.34 8.31 9.75
N LEU A 432 19.35 8.12 10.63
CA LEU A 432 19.11 6.84 11.31
C LEU A 432 18.77 5.74 10.31
N ALA A 433 17.80 5.96 9.41
CA ALA A 433 17.41 4.98 8.40
C ALA A 433 18.60 4.57 7.52
N ARG A 434 19.40 5.54 7.08
CA ARG A 434 20.64 5.30 6.33
C ARG A 434 21.68 4.51 7.12
N ALA A 435 21.93 4.87 8.38
CA ALA A 435 22.88 4.15 9.23
C ALA A 435 22.47 2.69 9.44
N LEU A 436 21.18 2.43 9.65
CA LEU A 436 20.65 1.06 9.79
C LEU A 436 20.80 0.27 8.49
N ALA A 437 20.50 0.88 7.34
CA ALA A 437 20.69 0.26 6.03
C ALA A 437 22.17 -0.04 5.73
N GLU A 438 23.07 0.90 6.02
CA GLU A 438 24.52 0.77 5.82
C GLU A 438 25.15 -0.28 6.75
N SER A 439 24.62 -0.46 7.97
CA SER A 439 25.07 -1.51 8.89
C SER A 439 24.66 -2.93 8.46
N ALA A 440 23.78 -3.05 7.47
CA ALA A 440 23.20 -4.31 7.01
C ALA A 440 22.74 -5.19 8.18
N ALA A 441 22.03 -4.59 9.15
CA ALA A 441 21.60 -5.28 10.36
C ALA A 441 20.78 -6.52 9.96
N ALA A 442 21.39 -7.70 10.12
CA ALA A 442 20.86 -8.95 9.61
C ALA A 442 19.46 -9.19 10.19
N GLY A 443 18.46 -9.28 9.31
CA GLY A 443 17.07 -9.49 9.70
C GLY A 443 16.17 -8.25 9.60
N ILE A 444 16.69 -7.02 9.48
CA ILE A 444 15.85 -5.88 9.07
C ILE A 444 15.59 -5.99 7.57
N THR A 445 14.32 -6.14 7.18
CA THR A 445 13.92 -6.42 5.79
C THR A 445 13.50 -5.18 5.03
N GLU A 446 13.00 -4.16 5.72
CA GLU A 446 12.53 -2.93 5.11
C GLU A 446 12.51 -1.76 6.09
N THR A 447 12.75 -0.55 5.59
CA THR A 447 12.69 0.69 6.36
C THR A 447 11.78 1.68 5.66
N VAL A 448 10.83 2.26 6.39
CA VAL A 448 9.89 3.26 5.84
C VAL A 448 9.91 4.52 6.70
N GLU A 449 10.41 5.59 6.11
CA GLU A 449 10.56 6.88 6.75
C GLU A 449 9.25 7.68 6.69
N GLY A 450 8.75 8.09 7.86
CA GLY A 450 7.68 9.07 8.02
C GLY A 450 8.21 10.48 8.30
N VAL A 451 7.33 11.39 8.69
CA VAL A 451 7.71 12.78 9.01
C VAL A 451 8.66 12.87 10.22
N ARG A 452 8.36 12.12 11.28
CA ARG A 452 9.14 12.08 12.53
C ARG A 452 9.26 10.66 13.07
N SER A 453 9.05 9.67 12.20
CA SER A 453 8.99 8.27 12.55
C SER A 453 9.71 7.41 11.52
N LEU A 454 10.09 6.21 11.92
CA LEU A 454 10.70 5.19 11.08
C LEU A 454 10.06 3.84 11.43
N LEU A 455 9.33 3.27 10.47
CA LEU A 455 8.81 1.90 10.60
C LEU A 455 9.87 0.94 10.09
N LEU A 456 10.24 -0.02 10.93
CA LEU A 456 11.20 -1.07 10.59
C LEU A 456 10.46 -2.40 10.51
N ALA A 457 10.47 -3.03 9.34
CA ALA A 457 10.06 -4.41 9.19
C ALA A 457 11.27 -5.32 9.43
N PHE A 458 11.05 -6.43 10.12
CA PHE A 458 12.10 -7.40 10.41
C PHE A 458 11.60 -8.83 10.25
N ASP A 459 12.53 -9.77 10.04
CA ASP A 459 12.28 -11.20 10.05
C ASP A 459 12.26 -11.70 11.52
N PRO A 460 11.09 -12.09 12.05
CA PRO A 460 10.96 -12.52 13.44
C PRO A 460 11.61 -13.88 13.72
N GLU A 461 12.02 -14.64 12.70
CA GLU A 461 12.82 -15.87 12.88
C GLU A 461 14.31 -15.55 13.10
N VAL A 462 14.73 -14.33 12.75
CA VAL A 462 16.13 -13.88 12.83
C VAL A 462 16.35 -12.92 13.98
N LEU A 463 15.41 -12.00 14.25
CA LEU A 463 15.55 -10.94 15.24
C LEU A 463 14.38 -10.91 16.24
N ASP A 464 14.70 -10.73 17.54
CA ASP A 464 13.72 -10.30 18.52
C ASP A 464 13.49 -8.78 18.38
N PRO A 465 12.25 -8.27 18.52
CA PRO A 465 11.97 -6.83 18.49
C PRO A 465 12.79 -6.01 19.50
N ARG A 466 13.23 -6.60 20.62
CA ARG A 466 14.15 -5.96 21.57
C ARG A 466 15.54 -5.74 20.97
N ASP A 467 16.06 -6.71 20.22
CA ASP A 467 17.35 -6.59 19.54
C ASP A 467 17.29 -5.50 18.45
N VAL A 468 16.15 -5.38 17.76
CA VAL A 468 15.91 -4.28 16.82
C VAL A 468 15.95 -2.93 17.55
N ALA A 469 15.26 -2.82 18.70
CA ALA A 469 15.25 -1.59 19.49
C ALA A 469 16.65 -1.22 20.03
N GLU A 470 17.43 -2.19 20.50
CA GLU A 470 18.82 -1.98 20.91
C GLU A 470 19.70 -1.50 19.76
N THR A 471 19.55 -2.10 18.58
CA THR A 471 20.26 -1.68 17.36
C THR A 471 19.91 -0.25 16.96
N VAL A 472 18.61 0.12 17.02
CA VAL A 472 18.15 1.50 16.81
C VAL A 472 18.75 2.46 17.82
N GLY A 473 18.75 2.10 19.11
CA GLY A 473 19.31 2.92 20.17
C GLY A 473 20.81 3.16 19.98
N ALA A 474 21.57 2.11 19.66
CA ALA A 474 23.00 2.18 19.37
C ALA A 474 23.31 3.03 18.13
N ALA A 475 22.56 2.84 17.04
CA ALA A 475 22.69 3.67 15.85
C ALA A 475 22.36 5.14 16.16
N TRP A 476 21.27 5.39 16.89
CA TRP A 476 20.83 6.74 17.25
C TRP A 476 21.90 7.51 18.01
N ILE A 477 22.47 6.95 19.09
CA ILE A 477 23.46 7.66 19.89
C ILE A 477 24.79 7.90 19.15
N THR A 478 25.10 7.09 18.14
CA THR A 478 26.36 7.16 17.38
C THR A 478 26.28 7.95 16.08
N LEU A 479 25.09 8.43 15.64
CA LEU A 479 25.01 9.24 14.42
C LEU A 479 25.98 10.44 14.46
N PRO A 480 26.52 10.88 13.33
CA PRO A 480 27.24 12.15 13.27
C PRO A 480 26.36 13.33 13.70
N ASP A 481 26.99 14.43 14.15
CA ASP A 481 26.27 15.67 14.44
C ASP A 481 25.61 16.18 13.15
N PRO A 482 24.27 16.26 13.09
CA PRO A 482 23.55 16.59 11.86
C PRO A 482 23.83 18.00 11.36
N ARG A 483 24.36 18.91 12.20
CA ARG A 483 24.72 20.28 11.81
C ARG A 483 25.90 20.35 10.85
N GLY A 484 26.76 19.32 10.84
CA GLY A 484 27.92 19.24 9.94
C GLY A 484 27.66 18.46 8.65
N ILE A 485 26.42 18.07 8.37
CA ILE A 485 26.08 17.20 7.25
C ILE A 485 25.50 18.02 6.10
N GLU A 486 26.07 17.82 4.92
CA GLU A 486 25.54 18.28 3.65
C GLU A 486 24.90 17.09 2.92
N LEU A 487 23.58 17.12 2.76
CA LEU A 487 22.85 16.07 2.08
C LEU A 487 22.73 16.43 0.58
N PRO A 488 23.22 15.59 -0.34
CA PRO A 488 22.94 15.77 -1.77
C PRO A 488 21.45 15.52 -2.02
N VAL A 489 20.80 16.49 -2.64
CA VAL A 489 19.37 16.46 -2.98
C VAL A 489 19.16 16.93 -4.42
N ARG A 490 17.90 16.99 -4.87
CA ARG A 490 17.55 17.52 -6.17
C ARG A 490 16.53 18.63 -6.03
N GLU A 491 16.64 19.65 -6.84
CA GLU A 491 15.53 20.54 -7.15
C GLU A 491 14.74 19.94 -8.31
N VAL A 492 13.43 19.78 -8.13
CA VAL A 492 12.52 19.21 -9.13
C VAL A 492 11.42 20.23 -9.42
N VAL A 493 11.33 20.69 -10.66
CA VAL A 493 10.29 21.65 -11.08
C VAL A 493 9.26 20.92 -11.95
N LEU A 494 8.02 20.88 -11.46
CA LEU A 494 6.90 20.25 -12.15
C LEU A 494 5.94 21.30 -12.75
N PRO A 495 5.38 21.07 -13.96
CA PRO A 495 4.27 21.89 -14.44
C PRO A 495 3.01 21.63 -13.59
N LEU A 496 2.29 22.67 -13.20
CA LEU A 496 1.06 22.58 -12.41
C LEU A 496 -0.08 23.30 -13.11
N SER A 497 -1.11 22.56 -13.50
CA SER A 497 -2.41 23.14 -13.85
C SER A 497 -3.14 23.43 -12.55
N LEU A 498 -3.14 24.70 -12.14
CA LEU A 498 -3.91 25.18 -10.98
C LEU A 498 -5.39 25.23 -11.35
N ASP A 499 -6.26 24.97 -10.38
CA ASP A 499 -7.73 24.94 -10.59
C ASP A 499 -8.16 23.96 -11.70
N ASP A 500 -7.45 22.84 -11.84
CA ASP A 500 -7.60 21.89 -12.96
C ASP A 500 -9.02 21.28 -13.05
N PRO A 501 -9.60 21.15 -14.26
CA PRO A 501 -10.94 20.56 -14.43
C PRO A 501 -11.11 19.15 -13.84
N ALA A 502 -10.06 18.32 -13.85
CA ALA A 502 -10.15 16.97 -13.27
C ALA A 502 -10.23 17.01 -11.73
N ALA A 503 -9.58 18.01 -11.09
CA ALA A 503 -9.71 18.20 -9.65
C ALA A 503 -11.14 18.61 -9.27
N HIS A 504 -11.77 19.50 -10.04
CA HIS A 504 -13.18 19.87 -9.89
C HIS A 504 -14.12 18.69 -10.06
N GLU A 505 -13.85 17.80 -11.02
CA GLU A 505 -14.62 16.56 -11.17
C GLU A 505 -14.59 15.71 -9.89
N ALA A 506 -13.43 15.59 -9.25
CA ALA A 506 -13.30 14.83 -7.99
C ALA A 506 -14.12 15.46 -6.85
N MET A 507 -14.09 16.80 -6.75
CA MET A 507 -14.89 17.55 -5.77
C MET A 507 -16.39 17.33 -6.00
N LEU A 508 -16.84 17.41 -7.26
CA LEU A 508 -18.24 17.20 -7.65
C LEU A 508 -18.70 15.76 -7.37
N ARG A 509 -17.89 14.75 -7.68
CA ARG A 509 -18.20 13.34 -7.39
C ARG A 509 -18.33 13.11 -5.89
N TYR A 510 -17.43 13.68 -5.09
CA TYR A 510 -17.50 13.59 -3.63
C TYR A 510 -18.76 14.25 -3.06
N GLN A 511 -19.04 15.49 -3.48
CA GLN A 511 -20.21 16.23 -2.99
C GLN A 511 -21.51 15.46 -3.30
N ARG A 512 -21.63 14.88 -4.50
CA ARG A 512 -22.85 14.16 -4.91
C ARG A 512 -22.98 12.77 -4.28
N GLY A 513 -21.86 12.06 -4.09
CA GLY A 513 -21.88 10.63 -3.76
C GLY A 513 -21.45 10.27 -2.34
N VAL A 514 -20.85 11.21 -1.59
CA VAL A 514 -20.24 10.91 -0.28
C VAL A 514 -20.75 11.83 0.82
N ARG A 515 -20.47 13.14 0.74
CA ARG A 515 -20.84 14.10 1.79
C ARG A 515 -21.12 15.51 1.22
N PRO A 516 -22.37 15.83 0.84
CA PRO A 516 -22.71 17.09 0.19
C PRO A 516 -22.57 18.32 1.09
N ASP A 517 -22.67 18.14 2.41
CA ASP A 517 -22.69 19.16 3.45
C ASP A 517 -21.31 19.44 4.08
N ALA A 518 -20.25 18.81 3.56
CA ALA A 518 -18.90 18.97 4.07
C ALA A 518 -18.41 20.44 3.96
N PRO A 519 -17.66 20.97 4.95
CA PRO A 519 -17.18 22.35 4.94
C PRO A 519 -16.31 22.73 3.73
N TRP A 520 -15.60 21.74 3.17
CA TRP A 520 -14.76 21.92 1.99
C TRP A 520 -15.52 21.84 0.65
N CYS A 521 -16.82 21.55 0.68
CA CYS A 521 -17.66 21.61 -0.52
C CYS A 521 -18.30 23.00 -0.70
N PRO A 522 -18.53 23.44 -1.96
CA PRO A 522 -18.24 22.74 -3.21
C PRO A 522 -16.81 22.91 -3.72
N ASP A 523 -16.00 23.78 -3.09
CA ASP A 523 -14.72 24.24 -3.62
C ASP A 523 -13.62 24.19 -2.54
N ASN A 524 -12.65 23.32 -2.77
CA ASN A 524 -11.54 23.09 -1.84
C ASN A 524 -10.60 24.29 -1.75
N VAL A 525 -10.37 25.01 -2.85
CA VAL A 525 -9.47 26.18 -2.86
C VAL A 525 -10.12 27.30 -2.05
N GLU A 526 -11.42 27.50 -2.22
CA GLU A 526 -12.17 28.44 -1.39
C GLU A 526 -12.17 28.04 0.09
N PHE A 527 -12.23 26.74 0.41
CA PHE A 527 -12.05 26.27 1.78
C PHE A 527 -10.65 26.58 2.34
N ILE A 528 -9.59 26.28 1.59
CA ILE A 528 -8.21 26.60 1.96
C ILE A 528 -8.06 28.11 2.21
N ARG A 529 -8.64 28.95 1.34
CA ARG A 529 -8.65 30.40 1.52
C ARG A 529 -9.28 30.80 2.85
N ARG A 530 -10.50 30.30 3.15
CA ARG A 530 -11.24 30.63 4.37
C ARG A 530 -10.51 30.21 5.63
N VAL A 531 -9.99 28.98 5.66
CA VAL A 531 -9.37 28.41 6.87
C VAL A 531 -7.98 29.00 7.15
N ASN A 532 -7.39 29.72 6.18
CA ASN A 532 -6.10 30.41 6.33
C ASN A 532 -6.21 31.95 6.35
N ASP A 533 -7.41 32.54 6.36
CA ASP A 533 -7.63 33.99 6.30
C ASP A 533 -6.91 34.68 5.11
N LEU A 534 -7.01 34.07 3.92
CA LEU A 534 -6.43 34.61 2.70
C LEU A 534 -7.40 35.58 1.99
N PRO A 535 -6.88 36.66 1.37
CA PRO A 535 -7.72 37.72 0.82
C PRO A 535 -8.50 37.31 -0.44
N SER A 536 -8.04 36.29 -1.17
CA SER A 536 -8.66 35.83 -2.41
C SER A 536 -8.32 34.36 -2.68
N ARG A 537 -9.06 33.72 -3.61
CA ARG A 537 -8.71 32.38 -4.11
C ARG A 537 -7.33 32.38 -4.77
N GLU A 538 -7.02 33.43 -5.53
CA GLU A 538 -5.72 33.59 -6.20
C GLU A 538 -4.55 33.59 -5.22
N ALA A 539 -4.73 34.17 -4.03
CA ALA A 539 -3.69 34.17 -3.00
C ALA A 539 -3.32 32.76 -2.51
N VAL A 540 -4.21 31.76 -2.65
CA VAL A 540 -3.87 30.35 -2.39
C VAL A 540 -2.85 29.87 -3.44
N PHE A 541 -3.08 30.20 -4.70
CA PHE A 541 -2.24 29.81 -5.82
C PHE A 541 -0.88 30.51 -5.78
N ASP A 542 -0.86 31.80 -5.46
CA ASP A 542 0.39 32.57 -5.26
C ASP A 542 1.30 31.89 -4.21
N VAL A 543 0.72 31.43 -3.09
CA VAL A 543 1.46 30.71 -2.06
C VAL A 543 1.97 29.36 -2.56
N VAL A 544 1.15 28.61 -3.32
CA VAL A 544 1.55 27.31 -3.88
C VAL A 544 2.68 27.45 -4.90
N GLU A 545 2.66 28.49 -5.73
CA GLU A 545 3.71 28.78 -6.71
C GLU A 545 5.01 29.27 -6.07
N ALA A 546 4.92 30.12 -5.04
CA ALA A 546 6.08 30.69 -4.36
C ALA A 546 6.86 29.64 -3.55
N ALA A 547 6.18 28.61 -3.05
CA ALA A 547 6.73 27.63 -2.14
C ALA A 547 7.81 26.73 -2.77
N THR A 548 8.85 26.45 -1.98
CA THR A 548 9.74 25.30 -2.18
C THR A 548 9.33 24.24 -1.17
N TYR A 549 8.84 23.11 -1.66
CA TYR A 549 8.38 21.99 -0.86
C TYR A 549 9.52 20.99 -0.67
N LEU A 550 9.83 20.63 0.57
CA LEU A 550 10.74 19.53 0.88
C LEU A 550 9.93 18.22 0.94
N VAL A 551 10.27 17.26 0.09
CA VAL A 551 9.68 15.91 0.14
C VAL A 551 10.20 15.21 1.40
N LEU A 552 9.31 14.90 2.34
CA LEU A 552 9.66 14.25 3.61
C LEU A 552 9.57 12.73 3.51
N GLY A 553 8.74 12.19 2.63
CA GLY A 553 8.54 10.76 2.48
C GLY A 553 7.77 10.46 1.20
N LEU A 554 7.65 9.18 0.87
CA LEU A 554 6.96 8.71 -0.33
C LEU A 554 5.89 7.68 0.07
N GLY A 555 4.90 7.50 -0.80
CA GLY A 555 3.77 6.60 -0.57
C GLY A 555 2.61 7.22 0.21
N ASP A 556 2.45 8.55 0.19
CA ASP A 556 1.29 9.30 0.74
C ASP A 556 0.47 9.91 -0.41
N VAL A 557 -0.48 9.21 -1.04
CA VAL A 557 -0.70 7.77 -0.90
C VAL A 557 -0.42 7.03 -2.19
N TYR A 558 0.30 5.90 -2.06
CA TYR A 558 0.72 4.99 -3.14
C TYR A 558 1.75 5.52 -4.15
N LEU A 559 2.49 4.58 -4.76
CA LEU A 559 3.25 4.75 -6.01
C LEU A 559 4.07 6.05 -6.11
N GLY A 560 4.94 6.29 -5.14
CA GLY A 560 5.87 7.43 -5.14
C GLY A 560 5.19 8.78 -4.86
N ALA A 561 3.92 8.80 -4.46
CA ALA A 561 3.25 10.03 -4.04
C ALA A 561 3.99 10.64 -2.83
N PRO A 562 4.42 11.90 -2.90
CA PRO A 562 5.20 12.52 -1.84
C PRO A 562 4.28 12.96 -0.69
N VAL A 563 4.78 12.88 0.54
CA VAL A 563 4.39 13.84 1.58
C VAL A 563 5.44 14.94 1.59
N ALA A 564 5.04 16.17 1.27
CA ALA A 564 5.96 17.30 1.17
C ALA A 564 5.49 18.49 2.01
N VAL A 565 6.40 19.34 2.45
CA VAL A 565 6.04 20.55 3.21
C VAL A 565 6.85 21.75 2.77
N PRO A 566 6.29 22.96 2.75
CA PRO A 566 7.07 24.16 2.49
C PRO A 566 8.22 24.33 3.48
N LEU A 567 9.42 24.56 2.96
CA LEU A 567 10.60 24.94 3.74
C LEU A 567 10.32 26.24 4.52
N ASP A 568 9.72 27.23 3.85
CA ASP A 568 9.27 28.48 4.46
C ASP A 568 7.96 28.31 5.24
N PRO A 569 7.93 28.50 6.58
CA PRO A 569 6.72 28.42 7.38
C PRO A 569 5.58 29.31 6.91
N ARG A 570 5.88 30.45 6.27
CA ARG A 570 4.87 31.39 5.74
C ARG A 570 4.06 30.80 4.60
N HIS A 571 4.60 29.79 3.92
CA HIS A 571 3.90 29.10 2.84
C HIS A 571 3.12 27.86 3.32
N ARG A 572 3.13 27.55 4.63
CA ARG A 572 2.41 26.40 5.20
C ARG A 572 0.93 26.73 5.37
N LEU A 573 0.18 26.53 4.29
CA LEU A 573 -1.28 26.51 4.31
C LEU A 573 -1.76 25.33 5.17
N VAL A 574 -2.52 25.62 6.22
CA VAL A 574 -3.10 24.59 7.09
C VAL A 574 -4.50 24.26 6.57
N THR A 575 -4.82 22.98 6.50
CA THR A 575 -6.14 22.51 6.10
C THR A 575 -6.49 21.21 6.80
N THR A 576 -7.71 20.70 6.62
CA THR A 576 -8.09 19.37 7.10
C THR A 576 -8.08 18.34 5.98
N LYS A 577 -7.79 17.09 6.37
CA LYS A 577 -8.08 15.94 5.52
C LYS A 577 -9.61 15.73 5.48
N TYR A 578 -10.10 15.17 4.38
CA TYR A 578 -11.51 14.84 4.16
C TYR A 578 -12.01 13.85 5.22
N ASP A 579 -13.28 14.01 5.61
CA ASP A 579 -14.00 13.10 6.51
C ASP A 579 -15.40 12.76 5.96
N PRO A 580 -15.65 11.52 5.49
CA PRO A 580 -14.64 10.52 5.15
C PRO A 580 -13.86 10.94 3.89
N ALA A 581 -12.73 10.25 3.62
CA ALA A 581 -11.91 10.46 2.42
C ALA A 581 -12.68 10.22 1.10
N ARG A 582 -12.21 10.81 0.00
CA ARG A 582 -12.74 10.53 -1.34
C ARG A 582 -12.46 9.08 -1.74
N THR A 583 -13.40 8.49 -2.46
CA THR A 583 -13.23 7.19 -3.13
C THR A 583 -12.54 7.31 -4.48
N TRP A 584 -12.48 8.52 -5.06
CA TRP A 584 -11.86 8.78 -6.35
C TRP A 584 -11.14 10.14 -6.37
N THR A 585 -9.90 10.12 -6.86
CA THR A 585 -9.02 11.25 -7.09
C THR A 585 -8.29 10.98 -8.41
N PRO A 586 -8.21 11.96 -9.34
CA PRO A 586 -7.54 11.74 -10.60
C PRO A 586 -6.03 11.57 -10.40
N GLU A 587 -5.43 10.79 -11.29
CA GLU A 587 -3.99 10.61 -11.34
C GLU A 587 -3.26 11.97 -11.39
N ASN A 588 -2.25 12.11 -10.53
CA ASN A 588 -1.38 13.29 -10.39
C ASN A 588 -2.11 14.57 -9.99
N ALA A 589 -3.30 14.46 -9.38
CA ALA A 589 -3.86 15.56 -8.64
C ALA A 589 -2.86 16.03 -7.57
N VAL A 590 -2.85 17.32 -7.31
CA VAL A 590 -2.06 17.94 -6.24
C VAL A 590 -3.02 18.40 -5.16
N GLY A 591 -2.75 18.02 -3.91
CA GLY A 591 -3.60 18.38 -2.79
C GLY A 591 -2.83 18.73 -1.52
N ILE A 592 -3.51 19.43 -0.61
CA ILE A 592 -2.98 19.87 0.70
C ILE A 592 -3.81 19.23 1.82
N GLY A 593 -3.17 18.69 2.85
CA GLY A 593 -3.81 18.01 3.98
C GLY A 593 -3.01 18.25 5.27
N GLY A 594 -3.61 18.85 6.30
CA GLY A 594 -2.81 19.45 7.36
C GLY A 594 -1.96 20.59 6.78
N VAL A 595 -0.65 20.56 7.04
CA VAL A 595 0.35 21.45 6.39
C VAL A 595 1.04 20.82 5.19
N TYR A 596 0.68 19.58 4.83
CA TYR A 596 1.39 18.77 3.85
C TYR A 596 0.80 18.89 2.46
N LEU A 597 1.66 18.77 1.45
CA LEU A 597 1.31 18.64 0.05
C LEU A 597 1.56 17.21 -0.42
N CYS A 598 0.65 16.71 -1.27
CA CYS A 598 0.72 15.42 -1.94
C CYS A 598 0.54 15.58 -3.45
N VAL A 599 1.19 14.70 -4.22
CA VAL A 599 0.91 14.45 -5.63
C VAL A 599 0.49 12.99 -5.81
N TYR A 600 -0.77 12.74 -6.17
CA TYR A 600 -1.31 11.37 -6.25
C TYR A 600 -0.63 10.59 -7.39
N GLY A 601 0.10 9.51 -7.06
CA GLY A 601 0.87 8.73 -8.05
C GLY A 601 0.00 7.98 -9.06
N MET A 602 -1.28 7.78 -8.72
CA MET A 602 -2.25 6.99 -9.47
C MET A 602 -3.66 7.53 -9.25
N GLU A 603 -4.60 7.09 -10.08
CA GLU A 603 -6.03 7.23 -9.82
C GLU A 603 -6.43 6.36 -8.62
N GLY A 604 -7.16 6.93 -7.64
CA GLY A 604 -7.51 6.18 -6.44
C GLY A 604 -8.15 7.01 -5.31
N PRO A 605 -8.29 6.45 -4.09
CA PRO A 605 -8.82 7.18 -2.94
C PRO A 605 -7.87 8.31 -2.51
N GLY A 606 -8.41 9.34 -1.83
CA GLY A 606 -7.60 10.47 -1.38
C GLY A 606 -8.27 11.37 -0.35
N GLY A 607 -7.49 11.83 0.63
CA GLY A 607 -7.98 12.66 1.73
C GLY A 607 -7.63 14.15 1.64
N TYR A 608 -6.75 14.58 0.74
CA TYR A 608 -6.22 15.96 0.77
C TYR A 608 -7.09 16.91 -0.04
N GLN A 609 -7.15 18.18 0.33
CA GLN A 609 -7.85 19.23 -0.39
C GLN A 609 -7.15 19.53 -1.72
N LEU A 610 -7.82 19.33 -2.86
CA LEU A 610 -7.20 19.46 -4.18
C LEU A 610 -7.02 20.92 -4.58
N VAL A 611 -5.87 21.24 -5.19
CA VAL A 611 -5.52 22.58 -5.69
C VAL A 611 -5.17 22.60 -7.19
N GLY A 612 -4.86 21.45 -7.78
CA GLY A 612 -4.48 21.36 -9.19
C GLY A 612 -4.10 19.94 -9.64
N ARG A 613 -3.42 19.84 -10.78
CA ARG A 613 -2.92 18.57 -11.35
C ARG A 613 -1.57 18.77 -12.05
N THR A 614 -0.72 17.75 -12.04
CA THR A 614 0.61 17.77 -12.68
C THR A 614 0.84 16.59 -13.63
N ILE A 615 2.07 16.41 -14.10
CA ILE A 615 2.52 15.28 -14.92
C ILE A 615 2.70 14.01 -14.06
N PRO A 616 2.79 12.81 -14.67
CA PRO A 616 3.04 11.58 -13.95
C PRO A 616 4.29 11.61 -13.07
N VAL A 617 4.11 11.33 -11.77
CA VAL A 617 5.20 11.11 -10.80
C VAL A 617 5.54 9.62 -10.63
N TRP A 618 4.79 8.75 -11.30
CA TRP A 618 5.01 7.31 -11.37
C TRP A 618 4.99 6.85 -12.82
N ARG A 619 5.99 6.06 -13.25
CA ARG A 619 6.07 5.49 -14.60
C ARG A 619 6.75 4.13 -14.58
N LEU A 620 6.06 3.10 -15.05
CA LEU A 620 6.70 1.83 -15.40
C LEU A 620 7.28 1.97 -16.81
N THR A 621 8.61 2.00 -16.95
CA THR A 621 9.24 1.85 -18.25
C THR A 621 9.03 0.40 -18.71
N GLY A 622 8.73 0.18 -19.99
CA GLY A 622 8.26 -1.11 -20.53
C GLY A 622 9.23 -2.30 -20.44
N SER A 623 10.31 -2.21 -19.66
CA SER A 623 11.13 -3.36 -19.29
C SER A 623 10.53 -4.02 -18.05
N THR A 624 10.10 -5.27 -18.20
CA THR A 624 9.67 -6.16 -17.11
C THR A 624 10.76 -6.37 -16.06
N ASP A 625 12.02 -6.07 -16.41
CA ASP A 625 13.12 -5.87 -15.46
C ASP A 625 13.49 -4.38 -15.41
N SER A 626 13.14 -3.71 -14.31
CA SER A 626 13.47 -2.30 -14.06
C SER A 626 14.99 -2.02 -13.92
N THR A 627 15.85 -2.96 -14.31
CA THR A 627 17.30 -2.83 -14.30
C THR A 627 17.87 -2.28 -15.60
N ASP A 628 17.14 -2.32 -16.71
CA ASP A 628 17.70 -1.93 -18.04
C ASP A 628 17.76 -0.41 -18.28
N SER A 629 16.94 0.38 -17.58
CA SER A 629 16.98 1.86 -17.67
C SER A 629 17.72 2.54 -16.50
N GLY A 630 18.03 1.79 -15.42
CA GLY A 630 18.69 2.30 -14.22
C GLY A 630 17.87 3.28 -13.35
N GLU A 631 16.72 3.78 -13.83
CA GLU A 631 15.85 4.69 -13.07
C GLU A 631 14.65 3.96 -12.45
N PRO A 632 14.35 4.20 -11.15
CA PRO A 632 13.19 3.60 -10.51
C PRO A 632 11.87 4.20 -11.05
N PRO A 633 10.73 3.49 -10.93
CA PRO A 633 9.45 3.99 -11.43
C PRO A 633 8.93 5.28 -10.78
N TRP A 634 9.37 5.59 -9.55
CA TRP A 634 8.98 6.81 -8.83
C TRP A 634 9.92 7.97 -9.18
N LEU A 635 9.33 9.09 -9.59
CA LEU A 635 10.08 10.28 -10.00
C LEU A 635 10.74 11.00 -8.82
N LEU A 636 9.95 11.24 -7.77
CA LEU A 636 10.36 12.03 -6.60
C LEU A 636 11.12 11.17 -5.60
N ARG A 637 12.09 11.78 -4.92
CA ARG A 637 12.92 11.17 -3.89
C ARG A 637 12.78 11.94 -2.58
N GLN A 638 13.07 11.26 -1.48
CA GLN A 638 13.14 11.90 -0.17
C GLN A 638 14.15 13.06 -0.21
N PHE A 639 13.79 14.19 0.39
CA PHE A 639 14.49 15.47 0.41
C PHE A 639 14.62 16.21 -0.93
N ASP A 640 13.95 15.77 -2.00
CA ASP A 640 13.78 16.62 -3.17
C ASP A 640 13.14 17.96 -2.77
N ARG A 641 13.67 19.04 -3.33
CA ARG A 641 13.09 20.39 -3.29
C ARG A 641 12.15 20.53 -4.48
N LEU A 642 10.88 20.24 -4.24
CA LEU A 642 9.83 20.32 -5.23
C LEU A 642 9.35 21.77 -5.39
N ARG A 643 9.27 22.24 -6.64
CA ARG A 643 8.67 23.52 -7.03
C ARG A 643 7.67 23.30 -8.16
N PHE A 644 6.72 24.21 -8.28
CA PHE A 644 5.74 24.19 -9.36
C PHE A 644 5.92 25.37 -10.30
N ARG A 645 5.69 25.12 -11.60
CA ARG A 645 5.54 26.14 -12.63
C ARG A 645 4.11 26.10 -13.14
N PRO A 646 3.29 27.15 -12.93
CA PRO A 646 1.93 27.18 -13.46
C PRO A 646 1.88 26.99 -14.98
N VAL A 647 0.90 26.21 -15.45
CA VAL A 647 0.59 26.00 -16.86
C VAL A 647 -0.93 25.98 -17.07
N ALA A 648 -1.38 26.30 -18.28
CA ALA A 648 -2.80 26.15 -18.62
C ALA A 648 -3.19 24.65 -18.70
N PRO A 649 -4.47 24.29 -18.45
CA PRO A 649 -4.92 22.90 -18.56
C PRO A 649 -4.57 22.21 -19.90
N ASP A 650 -4.72 22.93 -21.02
CA ASP A 650 -4.39 22.40 -22.36
C ASP A 650 -2.88 22.25 -22.61
N GLU A 651 -2.05 23.06 -21.94
CA GLU A 651 -0.60 22.87 -21.94
C GLU A 651 -0.22 21.63 -21.12
N LEU A 652 -0.83 21.44 -19.95
CA LEU A 652 -0.59 20.25 -19.13
C LEU A 652 -0.91 18.97 -19.89
N LEU A 653 -2.06 18.91 -20.60
CA LEU A 653 -2.43 17.73 -21.38
C LEU A 653 -1.40 17.39 -22.46
N ARG A 654 -0.84 18.41 -23.14
CA ARG A 654 0.25 18.24 -24.11
C ARG A 654 1.52 17.72 -23.42
N LEU A 655 1.93 18.31 -22.30
CA LEU A 655 3.09 17.86 -21.53
C LEU A 655 2.94 16.41 -21.04
N ARG A 656 1.75 16.01 -20.58
CA ARG A 656 1.47 14.63 -20.18
C ARG A 656 1.64 13.65 -21.36
N ALA A 657 1.18 14.01 -22.55
CA ALA A 657 1.37 13.19 -23.75
C ALA A 657 2.86 13.07 -24.15
N GLU A 658 3.62 14.15 -24.07
CA GLU A 658 5.07 14.13 -24.34
C GLU A 658 5.84 13.29 -23.29
N VAL A 659 5.46 13.37 -22.01
CA VAL A 659 6.04 12.55 -20.93
C VAL A 659 5.73 11.07 -21.13
N ALA A 660 4.49 10.73 -21.52
CA ALA A 660 4.09 9.36 -21.81
C ALA A 660 4.85 8.78 -23.03
N ALA A 661 5.17 9.63 -24.00
CA ALA A 661 5.96 9.24 -25.16
C ALA A 661 7.48 9.27 -24.94
N GLY A 662 7.94 9.57 -23.72
CA GLY A 662 9.37 9.66 -23.38
C GLY A 662 10.11 10.85 -24.03
N ARG A 663 9.39 11.84 -24.55
CA ARG A 663 9.97 13.02 -25.25
C ARG A 663 10.13 14.24 -24.33
N ALA A 664 9.50 14.23 -23.17
CA ALA A 664 9.64 15.26 -22.15
C ALA A 664 9.82 14.65 -20.75
N GLY A 665 10.37 15.45 -19.86
CA GLY A 665 10.54 15.13 -18.45
C GLY A 665 10.49 16.41 -17.61
N PRO A 666 10.45 16.28 -16.28
CA PRO A 666 10.56 17.42 -15.39
C PRO A 666 11.95 18.04 -15.47
N GLU A 667 12.06 19.30 -15.07
CA GLU A 667 13.36 19.92 -14.85
C GLU A 667 13.92 19.45 -13.51
N ILE A 668 15.11 18.83 -13.53
CA ILE A 668 15.80 18.32 -12.36
C ILE A 668 17.20 18.91 -12.31
N ARG A 669 17.57 19.49 -11.18
CA ARG A 669 18.91 20.06 -10.93
C ARG A 669 19.47 19.50 -9.64
N GLU A 670 20.78 19.28 -9.60
CA GLU A 670 21.47 18.93 -8.36
C GLU A 670 21.43 20.10 -7.37
N ALA A 671 21.24 19.79 -6.10
CA ALA A 671 21.24 20.75 -5.00
C ALA A 671 21.78 20.11 -3.72
N THR A 672 22.04 20.92 -2.71
CA THR A 672 22.46 20.47 -1.38
C THR A 672 21.48 20.96 -0.34
N LEU A 673 21.23 20.14 0.69
CA LEU A 673 20.44 20.48 1.85
C LEU A 673 21.32 20.42 3.11
N THR A 674 21.31 21.50 3.87
CA THR A 674 22.06 21.64 5.12
C THR A 674 21.13 21.77 6.32
N TRP A 675 21.65 21.56 7.53
CA TRP A 675 20.91 21.87 8.76
C TRP A 675 20.43 23.33 8.79
N ASP A 676 21.27 24.24 8.31
CA ASP A 676 20.93 25.65 8.26
C ASP A 676 19.75 25.89 7.31
N ASP A 677 19.66 25.24 6.15
CA ASP A 677 18.46 25.36 5.29
C ASP A 677 17.16 24.94 6.00
N LEU A 678 17.22 23.96 6.91
CA LEU A 678 16.07 23.46 7.66
C LEU A 678 15.65 24.38 8.81
N THR A 679 16.57 25.24 9.27
CA THR A 679 16.35 26.20 10.37
C THR A 679 16.29 27.65 9.89
N ALA A 680 16.79 27.92 8.69
CA ALA A 680 16.96 29.22 8.02
C ALA A 680 15.65 29.96 7.89
N ALA A 681 14.57 29.24 7.60
CA ALA A 681 13.26 29.83 7.46
C ALA A 681 12.71 30.46 8.77
N THR A 682 13.36 30.19 9.90
CA THR A 682 13.13 30.88 11.18
C THR A 682 14.27 31.82 11.61
N SER A 683 15.52 31.56 11.19
CA SER A 683 16.72 32.28 11.66
C SER A 683 17.22 33.38 10.72
N LEU A 684 16.87 33.36 9.44
CA LEU A 684 17.30 34.36 8.43
C LEU A 684 16.27 35.47 8.19
N LEU A 685 15.07 35.36 8.78
CA LEU A 685 14.06 36.40 8.69
C LEU A 685 14.50 37.64 9.48
N ASP A 686 14.46 38.81 8.84
CA ASP A 686 14.64 40.07 9.56
C ASP A 686 13.49 40.31 10.57
N ALA A 687 13.59 41.38 11.36
CA ALA A 687 12.58 41.66 12.38
C ALA A 687 11.17 41.91 11.81
N GLU A 688 11.08 42.43 10.59
CA GLU A 688 9.82 42.70 9.91
C GLU A 688 9.20 41.41 9.36
N GLN A 689 9.99 40.60 8.67
CA GLN A 689 9.55 39.31 8.15
C GLN A 689 9.13 38.34 9.27
N ARG A 690 9.80 38.38 10.44
CA ARG A 690 9.38 37.60 11.62
C ARG A 690 8.03 38.06 12.16
N ARG A 691 7.78 39.37 12.20
CA ARG A 691 6.49 39.94 12.61
C ARG A 691 5.39 39.53 11.63
N GLU A 692 5.64 39.66 10.33
CA GLU A 692 4.70 39.24 9.28
C GLU A 692 4.38 37.74 9.35
N ALA A 693 5.39 36.90 9.57
CA ALA A 693 5.19 35.46 9.74
C ALA A 693 4.36 35.12 10.99
N ALA A 694 4.61 35.82 12.10
CA ALA A 694 3.85 35.66 13.35
C ALA A 694 2.39 36.14 13.17
N ASP A 695 2.19 37.30 12.54
CA ASP A 695 0.86 37.85 12.26
C ASP A 695 0.07 36.95 11.30
N PHE A 696 0.71 36.41 10.26
CA PHE A 696 0.11 35.43 9.36
C PHE A 696 -0.30 34.16 10.11
N THR A 697 0.60 33.63 10.95
CA THR A 697 0.34 32.43 11.76
C THR A 697 -0.83 32.65 12.72
N ALA A 698 -0.88 33.79 13.41
CA ALA A 698 -1.96 34.11 14.35
C ALA A 698 -3.31 34.26 13.64
N ARG A 699 -3.36 34.94 12.49
CA ARG A 699 -4.59 35.07 11.68
C ARG A 699 -5.09 33.72 11.19
N ARG A 700 -4.17 32.88 10.69
CA ARG A 700 -4.45 31.52 10.26
C ARG A 700 -5.01 30.67 11.40
N GLU A 701 -4.37 30.68 12.57
CA GLU A 701 -4.82 29.92 13.75
C GLU A 701 -6.22 30.36 14.21
N ALA A 702 -6.50 31.66 14.22
CA ALA A 702 -7.82 32.19 14.53
C ALA A 702 -8.88 31.74 13.50
N ALA A 703 -8.55 31.78 12.20
CA ALA A 703 -9.44 31.31 11.14
C ALA A 703 -9.71 29.80 11.21
N PHE A 704 -8.68 29.02 11.52
CA PHE A 704 -8.78 27.58 11.74
C PHE A 704 -9.67 27.24 12.94
N ALA A 705 -9.47 27.92 14.08
CA ALA A 705 -10.33 27.77 15.24
C ALA A 705 -11.80 28.14 14.94
N ALA A 706 -12.02 29.24 14.20
CA ALA A 706 -13.35 29.65 13.82
C ALA A 706 -14.03 28.67 12.84
N GLU A 707 -13.30 28.05 11.91
CA GLU A 707 -13.85 27.00 11.03
C GLU A 707 -14.19 25.74 11.82
N ARG A 708 -13.34 25.36 12.80
CA ARG A 708 -13.62 24.24 13.72
C ARG A 708 -14.89 24.48 14.53
N GLU A 709 -15.06 25.65 15.13
CA GLU A 709 -16.27 26.00 15.89
C GLU A 709 -17.53 25.98 15.00
N ARG A 710 -17.44 26.54 13.78
CA ARG A 710 -18.54 26.49 12.80
C ARG A 710 -18.94 25.06 12.46
N TRP A 711 -17.98 24.15 12.40
CA TRP A 711 -18.24 22.75 12.10
C TRP A 711 -18.81 22.00 13.29
N ALA A 712 -18.27 22.18 14.50
CA ALA A 712 -18.78 21.55 15.71
C ALA A 712 -20.23 21.96 16.05
N ALA A 713 -20.68 23.13 15.57
CA ALA A 713 -22.05 23.60 15.74
C ALA A 713 -23.07 23.06 14.72
N ARG A 714 -22.63 22.28 13.72
CA ARG A 714 -23.48 21.65 12.71
C ARG A 714 -23.62 20.17 12.99
#